data_AF-A0AB35JP06-F1
#
_entry.id   AF-A0AB35JP06-F1
#
_cell.length_a   1.000
_cell.length_b   1.000
_cell.length_c   1.000
_cell.angle_alpha   90.00
_cell.angle_beta   90.00
_cell.angle_gamma   90.00
#
_symmetry.space_group_name_H-M   'P 1'
#
loop_
_entity.id
_entity.type
_entity.pdbx_description
1 polymer ?
#
loop_
_entity_poly.entity_id
_entity_poly.type
_entity_poly.pdbx_seq_one_letter_code
_entity_poly.pdbx_strand_id
1 'polypeptide(L)'
;MIEHPFSLLRNLARSGNDTHEHGDDTLSFINAMEKLNIHSVFDIVRRSKGAFVHELSRISDADAALAYENARCYATQIVRLYRNQLLSSGRTQQLTRRTGVRSLVDIGPGFPNLFKENWDLFCKVGAIEAKDSPVAYLTSLYRFALEQLEGSEAEPSRIKLDERRPDLKDLLIDQQSTFTPVPTLHIVNQVLSKAINAYVDTVPEDKGKTIYQLVAEKQHPFQFPYNFHFQQISLGLDGKKPVLGELNYRVSLEVPTTSRFGSDYGKVQHSSAIAQVLMSGAGPEQQAIVLEPALTTQPEVIIPFFKTKYNIAYSDDASNPLNSLDTFMAKTELDSDAVEALLAMGGHTPYPSPNIQSAGQIAGGKPSHDEGAAAIVSRFGAGYVNGTAADPAMGLRKDIDGVVYLTNTSVDRFDRLQRMIRLQRWTGIPFTALDTLVMAVIRSEGAVNPQMVLTVNTLRALGTYRYLNKRYGLAPDEFAVFVHQMPGEANDGRLPMFDRVFNNPALFDTPLVLDGSILYLDQDSSEHVKTRAQLSRALHLSSTHEGLRQLAIDVRELIGNAPTDFRLNLSMISSLYRQARIASMFGLTTAQCRALIDLLGSLSFRKKVVSGQLDDTEPDVLDILMQLDWAVTWLEASDRDVATLRRQAGWDMTETIVTQELTVQLEQLTNDARLAVLKRDQLASLDLPSKDDQNNTINWWVILYYYLIDGLGLVTTQPLHEEPAVSIRRTLHERLSSIAIAEPLASEVEARLATFVLNGYRNQHRLVEELLLTLTGLPPDRCEPVIRWARSDVSKFLTALLGDNGVIQTLSMLIRYSEVSQQLGLSARALRTFLINPSWLYAGSEGQFYLSPNSLYLLDRYSNWRDHCGYPEEALLEYFKQANDPQRDATQCAARLASLTGWTSSEVLAANALLTGSDRIASNMHEVDWLSRMHSASDVTGLSARQLLSATDLTATSTASHWKSVGEAVIAANR
;
A
#
# COMPACT_ATOMS: atom_id res chain seq x y z
N MET A 1 85.50 17.67 -29.21
CA MET A 1 84.91 18.93 -29.69
C MET A 1 83.43 18.71 -29.81
N ILE A 2 82.66 19.51 -29.07
CA ILE A 2 81.22 19.40 -28.85
C ILE A 2 80.55 20.18 -29.98
N GLU A 3 80.10 19.50 -31.03
CA GLU A 3 79.15 20.08 -31.98
C GLU A 3 77.74 19.86 -31.44
N HIS A 4 77.13 20.94 -30.97
CA HIS A 4 75.74 20.97 -30.53
C HIS A 4 74.78 20.61 -31.69
N PRO A 5 73.64 19.93 -31.43
CA PRO A 5 72.70 19.41 -32.43
C PRO A 5 71.82 20.48 -33.11
N PHE A 6 72.33 21.70 -33.31
CA PHE A 6 71.62 22.82 -33.95
C PHE A 6 71.92 22.95 -35.46
N SER A 7 71.86 21.84 -36.21
CA SER A 7 72.15 21.86 -37.65
C SER A 7 70.93 22.19 -38.53
N LEU A 8 69.73 21.75 -38.15
CA LEU A 8 68.54 21.89 -39.01
C LEU A 8 67.88 23.28 -38.92
N LEU A 9 67.80 23.88 -37.73
CA LEU A 9 67.19 25.20 -37.54
C LEU A 9 67.95 26.30 -38.31
N ARG A 10 69.28 26.21 -38.40
CA ARG A 10 70.13 27.17 -39.12
C ARG A 10 69.87 27.20 -40.63
N ASN A 11 69.27 26.15 -41.18
CA ASN A 11 69.04 25.99 -42.62
C ASN A 11 67.58 26.27 -43.04
N LEU A 12 66.74 26.78 -42.13
CA LEU A 12 65.31 26.98 -42.38
C LEU A 12 64.99 28.26 -43.16
N ALA A 13 65.68 29.35 -42.86
CA ALA A 13 65.65 30.58 -43.63
C ALA A 13 67.09 31.00 -43.92
N ARG A 14 67.36 31.52 -45.11
CA ARG A 14 68.65 32.18 -45.36
C ARG A 14 68.75 33.36 -44.41
N SER A 15 69.83 33.44 -43.64
CA SER A 15 70.25 34.71 -43.05
C SER A 15 70.33 35.70 -44.21
N GLY A 16 69.53 36.77 -44.17
CA GLY A 16 69.70 37.87 -45.11
C GLY A 16 71.18 38.25 -45.14
N ASN A 17 71.73 38.42 -46.35
CA ASN A 17 73.04 39.02 -46.52
C ASN A 17 73.09 40.31 -45.69
N ASP A 18 74.21 40.55 -44.99
CA ASP A 18 74.55 41.76 -44.23
C ASP A 18 74.66 43.01 -45.12
N THR A 19 73.63 43.32 -45.90
CA THR A 19 73.61 44.43 -46.84
C THR A 19 72.23 45.05 -46.91
N HIS A 20 71.68 45.47 -45.77
CA HIS A 20 70.79 46.62 -45.69
C HIS A 20 70.92 47.23 -44.30
N GLU A 21 71.25 48.53 -44.22
CA GLU A 21 71.19 49.31 -42.99
C GLU A 21 69.85 49.07 -42.29
N HIS A 22 69.85 48.53 -41.06
CA HIS A 22 68.65 48.30 -40.27
C HIS A 22 68.78 48.97 -38.90
N GLY A 23 67.67 49.56 -38.47
CA GLY A 23 67.49 50.17 -37.16
C GLY A 23 67.66 49.17 -36.02
N ASP A 24 67.99 49.74 -34.86
CA ASP A 24 68.63 49.14 -33.68
C ASP A 24 67.91 47.99 -32.93
N ASP A 25 66.94 47.26 -33.50
CA ASP A 25 66.11 46.33 -32.69
C ASP A 25 65.68 44.98 -33.34
N THR A 26 66.11 44.60 -34.54
CA THR A 26 65.72 43.29 -35.14
C THR A 26 66.74 42.17 -34.88
N LEU A 27 66.28 41.01 -34.40
CA LEU A 27 67.13 39.87 -34.03
C LEU A 27 67.39 38.95 -35.24
N SER A 28 68.59 38.36 -35.27
CA SER A 28 68.91 37.28 -36.22
C SER A 28 67.97 36.08 -36.01
N PHE A 29 67.68 35.31 -37.07
CA PHE A 29 66.74 34.19 -37.02
C PHE A 29 67.03 33.21 -35.87
N ILE A 30 68.30 32.91 -35.59
CA ILE A 30 68.72 31.99 -34.51
C ILE A 30 68.39 32.59 -33.13
N ASN A 31 68.75 33.85 -32.91
CA ASN A 31 68.46 34.54 -31.65
C ASN A 31 66.95 34.75 -31.46
N ALA A 32 66.20 34.91 -32.56
CA ALA A 32 64.74 34.96 -32.55
C ALA A 32 64.10 33.61 -32.20
N MET A 33 64.64 32.48 -32.68
CA MET A 33 64.18 31.14 -32.29
C MET A 33 64.44 30.87 -30.79
N GLU A 34 65.61 31.26 -30.27
CA GLU A 34 65.92 31.15 -28.84
C GLU A 34 65.00 32.04 -27.98
N LYS A 35 64.74 33.27 -28.41
CA LYS A 35 63.80 34.20 -27.74
C LYS A 35 62.34 33.70 -27.78
N LEU A 36 61.94 33.00 -28.85
CA LEU A 36 60.63 32.36 -28.99
C LEU A 36 60.55 30.97 -28.33
N ASN A 37 61.62 30.53 -27.66
CA ASN A 37 61.77 29.23 -26.98
C ASN A 37 61.53 28.03 -27.92
N ILE A 38 62.00 28.13 -29.17
CA ILE A 38 61.88 27.11 -30.22
C ILE A 38 63.20 26.34 -30.34
N HIS A 39 63.18 25.05 -30.00
CA HIS A 39 64.39 24.22 -29.93
C HIS A 39 64.50 23.21 -31.07
N SER A 40 63.41 22.97 -31.81
CA SER A 40 63.36 22.00 -32.90
C SER A 40 62.46 22.43 -34.06
N VAL A 41 62.68 21.83 -35.23
CA VAL A 41 61.76 21.95 -36.38
C VAL A 41 60.34 21.50 -36.04
N PHE A 42 60.17 20.60 -35.06
CA PHE A 42 58.84 20.17 -34.61
C PHE A 42 58.11 21.25 -33.82
N ASP A 43 58.82 22.09 -33.08
CA ASP A 43 58.22 23.19 -32.31
C ASP A 43 57.66 24.28 -33.25
N ILE A 44 58.28 24.47 -34.41
CA ILE A 44 57.77 25.34 -35.48
C ILE A 44 56.49 24.75 -36.09
N VAL A 45 56.51 23.47 -36.47
CA VAL A 45 55.39 22.79 -37.16
C VAL A 45 54.19 22.55 -36.23
N ARG A 46 54.39 22.53 -34.90
CA ARG A 46 53.32 22.48 -33.90
C ARG A 46 52.49 23.77 -33.85
N ARG A 47 53.03 24.90 -34.27
CA ARG A 47 52.30 26.18 -34.37
C ARG A 47 51.58 26.26 -35.72
N SER A 48 50.50 27.04 -35.79
CA SER A 48 49.87 27.34 -37.09
C SER A 48 50.81 28.22 -37.92
N LYS A 49 50.82 28.04 -39.24
CA LYS A 49 51.66 28.82 -40.15
C LYS A 49 51.45 30.33 -39.95
N GLY A 50 50.20 30.77 -39.81
CA GLY A 50 49.87 32.17 -39.58
C GLY A 50 50.40 32.71 -38.25
N ALA A 51 50.26 31.95 -37.16
CA ALA A 51 50.75 32.35 -35.84
C ALA A 51 52.28 32.47 -35.82
N PHE A 52 53.00 31.48 -36.35
CA PHE A 52 54.46 31.51 -36.41
C PHE A 52 54.98 32.66 -37.27
N VAL A 53 54.35 32.91 -38.43
CA VAL A 53 54.74 34.02 -39.32
C VAL A 53 54.58 35.36 -38.61
N HIS A 54 53.47 35.55 -37.92
CA HIS A 54 53.18 36.79 -37.20
C HIS A 54 54.05 36.99 -35.95
N GLU A 55 54.35 35.92 -35.20
CA GLU A 55 55.25 35.98 -34.04
C GLU A 55 56.69 36.26 -34.44
N LEU A 56 57.16 35.64 -35.53
CA LEU A 56 58.52 35.85 -36.02
C LEU A 56 58.68 37.23 -36.64
N SER A 57 57.70 37.72 -37.41
CA SER A 57 57.75 39.04 -38.05
C SER A 57 57.80 40.20 -37.05
N ARG A 58 57.45 39.98 -35.78
CA ARG A 58 57.59 40.98 -34.71
C ARG A 58 59.01 41.10 -34.16
N ILE A 59 59.88 40.14 -34.44
CA ILE A 59 61.18 39.97 -33.76
C ILE A 59 62.34 39.85 -34.76
N SER A 60 62.08 39.42 -36.00
CA SER A 60 63.10 39.20 -37.03
C SER A 60 62.54 39.47 -38.43
N ASP A 61 63.39 39.98 -39.32
CA ASP A 61 63.07 40.20 -40.75
C ASP A 61 63.25 38.95 -41.62
N ALA A 62 63.53 37.80 -41.00
CA ALA A 62 63.67 36.54 -41.70
C ALA A 62 62.34 36.10 -42.33
N ASP A 63 62.41 35.47 -43.51
CA ASP A 63 61.24 34.92 -44.20
C ASP A 63 60.62 33.76 -43.39
N ALA A 64 59.67 34.12 -42.54
CA ALA A 64 58.98 33.21 -41.64
C ALA A 64 58.14 32.17 -42.40
N ALA A 65 57.62 32.54 -43.57
CA ALA A 65 56.80 31.64 -44.38
C ALA A 65 57.67 30.54 -44.98
N LEU A 66 58.84 30.89 -45.51
CA LEU A 66 59.82 29.93 -46.02
C LEU A 66 60.41 29.06 -44.90
N ALA A 67 60.72 29.65 -43.74
CA ALA A 67 61.21 28.92 -42.57
C ALA A 67 60.22 27.83 -42.13
N TYR A 68 58.93 28.16 -42.10
CA TYR A 68 57.87 27.21 -41.75
C TYR A 68 57.76 26.07 -42.76
N GLU A 69 57.81 26.37 -44.06
CA GLU A 69 57.74 25.36 -45.12
C GLU A 69 58.94 24.40 -45.09
N ASN A 70 60.15 24.94 -44.91
CA ASN A 70 61.37 24.15 -44.76
C ASN A 70 61.33 23.30 -43.49
N ALA A 71 60.83 23.85 -42.38
CA ALA A 71 60.68 23.12 -41.13
C ALA A 71 59.69 21.97 -41.29
N ARG A 72 58.58 22.19 -42.01
CA ARG A 72 57.61 21.15 -42.35
C ARG A 72 58.22 20.04 -43.21
N CYS A 73 59.03 20.39 -44.21
CA CYS A 73 59.74 19.43 -45.05
C CYS A 73 60.71 18.56 -44.22
N TYR A 74 61.56 19.18 -43.41
CA TYR A 74 62.51 18.46 -42.56
C TYR A 74 61.80 17.61 -41.49
N ALA A 75 60.77 18.15 -40.83
CA ALA A 75 59.96 17.39 -39.88
C ALA A 75 59.32 16.16 -40.54
N THR A 76 58.78 16.31 -41.76
CA THR A 76 58.20 15.20 -42.53
C THR A 76 59.25 14.13 -42.85
N GLN A 77 60.45 14.54 -43.26
CA GLN A 77 61.55 13.62 -43.56
C GLN A 77 62.02 12.87 -42.30
N ILE A 78 62.21 13.57 -41.18
CA ILE A 78 62.60 12.98 -39.90
C ILE A 78 61.53 12.01 -39.41
N VAL A 79 60.25 12.39 -39.46
CA VAL A 79 59.13 11.51 -39.11
C VAL A 79 59.12 10.26 -39.99
N ARG A 80 59.37 10.40 -41.29
CA ARG A 80 59.44 9.25 -42.21
C ARG A 80 60.61 8.32 -41.86
N LEU A 81 61.80 8.87 -41.61
CA LEU A 81 62.97 8.09 -41.22
C LEU A 81 62.74 7.36 -39.89
N TYR A 82 62.18 8.07 -38.91
CA TYR A 82 61.84 7.51 -37.61
C TYR A 82 60.77 6.40 -37.72
N ARG A 83 59.71 6.61 -38.50
CA ARG A 83 58.69 5.57 -38.77
C ARG A 83 59.31 4.35 -39.44
N ASN A 84 60.20 4.53 -40.41
CA ASN A 84 60.89 3.43 -41.07
C ASN A 84 61.77 2.65 -40.09
N GLN A 85 62.46 3.34 -39.16
CA GLN A 85 63.28 2.70 -38.13
C GLN A 85 62.45 1.91 -37.10
N LEU A 86 61.23 2.37 -36.81
CA LEU A 86 60.31 1.65 -35.92
C LEU A 86 59.67 0.43 -36.60
N LEU A 87 59.28 0.58 -37.87
CA LEU A 87 58.60 -0.48 -38.61
C LEU A 87 59.56 -1.58 -39.07
N SER A 88 60.81 -1.24 -39.37
CA SER A 88 61.82 -2.17 -39.87
C SER A 88 62.95 -2.36 -38.87
N SER A 89 63.19 -3.59 -38.42
CA SER A 89 64.31 -3.92 -37.54
C SER A 89 65.66 -3.92 -38.27
N GLY A 90 65.65 -3.82 -39.60
CA GLY A 90 66.83 -3.96 -40.46
C GLY A 90 67.41 -5.38 -40.49
N ARG A 91 66.93 -6.28 -39.63
CA ARG A 91 67.36 -7.67 -39.49
C ARG A 91 66.48 -8.56 -40.35
N THR A 92 67.09 -9.52 -41.03
CA THR A 92 66.36 -10.63 -41.64
C THR A 92 65.81 -11.53 -40.55
N GLN A 93 64.48 -11.61 -40.47
CA GLN A 93 63.81 -12.46 -39.48
C GLN A 93 64.02 -13.93 -39.82
N GLN A 94 64.42 -14.72 -38.83
CA GLN A 94 64.29 -16.16 -38.89
C GLN A 94 62.93 -16.49 -38.28
N LEU A 95 61.92 -16.90 -39.07
CA LEU A 95 60.94 -17.93 -38.70
C LEU A 95 59.77 -18.08 -39.69
N THR A 96 59.72 -19.25 -40.31
CA THR A 96 58.61 -20.24 -40.27
C THR A 96 59.04 -21.36 -41.21
N ARG A 97 58.87 -22.64 -40.82
CA ARG A 97 59.22 -23.80 -41.67
C ARG A 97 58.53 -23.62 -43.04
N ARG A 98 59.32 -23.30 -44.08
CA ARG A 98 58.81 -23.12 -45.45
C ARG A 98 58.44 -24.51 -46.00
N THR A 99 57.20 -24.71 -46.41
CA THR A 99 56.73 -25.96 -47.03
C THR A 99 56.42 -25.75 -48.53
N GLY A 100 56.58 -26.81 -49.32
CA GLY A 100 56.30 -26.81 -50.77
C GLY A 100 57.36 -26.08 -51.62
N VAL A 101 57.00 -25.73 -52.86
CA VAL A 101 57.88 -25.14 -53.90
C VAL A 101 58.63 -23.87 -53.42
N ARG A 102 58.13 -23.20 -52.38
CA ARG A 102 58.73 -22.00 -51.76
C ARG A 102 59.97 -22.27 -50.89
N SER A 103 60.34 -23.54 -50.65
CA SER A 103 61.61 -23.90 -50.00
C SER A 103 62.78 -24.02 -50.99
N LEU A 104 62.54 -23.99 -52.31
CA LEU A 104 63.56 -24.18 -53.35
C LEU A 104 64.44 -22.95 -53.62
N VAL A 105 64.19 -21.83 -52.94
CA VAL A 105 65.00 -20.60 -53.03
C VAL A 105 65.36 -20.14 -51.62
N ASP A 106 66.67 -20.01 -51.35
CA ASP A 106 67.19 -19.65 -50.03
C ASP A 106 66.58 -18.32 -49.52
N ILE A 107 66.39 -17.34 -50.41
CA ILE A 107 65.76 -16.04 -50.11
C ILE A 107 64.83 -15.62 -51.28
N GLY A 108 63.56 -16.01 -51.21
CA GLY A 108 62.53 -15.49 -52.13
C GLY A 108 62.01 -14.10 -51.73
N PRO A 109 61.38 -13.33 -52.66
CA PRO A 109 60.73 -12.06 -52.37
C PRO A 109 59.44 -12.29 -51.56
N GLY A 110 59.61 -12.55 -50.27
CA GLY A 110 58.54 -12.63 -49.29
C GLY A 110 58.38 -11.28 -48.58
N PHE A 111 57.17 -10.98 -48.16
CA PHE A 111 56.84 -9.77 -47.39
C PHE A 111 57.80 -9.54 -46.19
N PRO A 112 58.15 -10.56 -45.36
CA PRO A 112 59.08 -10.35 -44.25
C PRO A 112 60.53 -10.02 -44.67
N ASN A 113 60.96 -10.49 -45.84
CA ASN A 113 62.32 -10.24 -46.35
C ASN A 113 62.45 -8.85 -47.00
N LEU A 114 61.36 -8.35 -47.60
CA LEU A 114 61.31 -7.06 -48.26
C LEU A 114 61.18 -5.91 -47.25
N PHE A 115 60.34 -6.08 -46.23
CA PHE A 115 60.02 -5.03 -45.27
C PHE A 115 60.80 -5.15 -43.94
N LYS A 116 61.35 -6.34 -43.65
CA LYS A 116 62.17 -6.63 -42.45
C LYS A 116 61.54 -6.08 -41.18
N GLU A 117 60.27 -6.43 -40.96
CA GLU A 117 59.45 -5.82 -39.93
C GLU A 117 60.07 -5.95 -38.53
N ASN A 118 59.66 -5.12 -37.59
CA ASN A 118 60.09 -5.24 -36.20
C ASN A 118 58.99 -5.85 -35.35
N TRP A 119 58.78 -7.17 -35.42
CA TRP A 119 57.68 -7.86 -34.71
C TRP A 119 57.67 -7.62 -33.19
N ASP A 120 58.82 -7.30 -32.58
CA ASP A 120 58.91 -6.99 -31.16
C ASP A 120 58.15 -5.70 -30.78
N LEU A 121 57.87 -4.83 -31.76
CA LEU A 121 57.06 -3.60 -31.61
C LEU A 121 55.63 -3.74 -32.14
N PHE A 122 55.23 -4.94 -32.58
CA PHE A 122 53.87 -5.21 -33.02
C PHE A 122 53.05 -5.74 -31.85
N CYS A 123 51.82 -5.25 -31.73
CA CYS A 123 50.85 -5.72 -30.76
C CYS A 123 49.80 -6.61 -31.42
N LYS A 124 49.00 -7.31 -30.61
CA LYS A 124 47.84 -8.04 -31.12
C LYS A 124 46.78 -7.07 -31.61
N VAL A 125 45.95 -7.51 -32.56
CA VAL A 125 44.77 -6.75 -33.00
C VAL A 125 43.84 -6.55 -31.81
N GLY A 126 43.44 -5.30 -31.56
CA GLY A 126 42.61 -4.92 -30.41
C GLY A 126 43.34 -4.77 -29.08
N ALA A 127 44.67 -4.86 -29.06
CA ALA A 127 45.46 -4.56 -27.87
C ALA A 127 45.43 -3.05 -27.52
N ILE A 128 45.57 -2.71 -26.24
CA ILE A 128 45.51 -1.31 -25.78
C ILE A 128 46.65 -0.45 -26.35
N GLU A 129 47.81 -1.05 -26.56
CA GLU A 129 49.02 -0.42 -27.10
C GLU A 129 48.97 -0.21 -28.63
N ALA A 130 47.92 -0.70 -29.30
CA ALA A 130 47.73 -0.48 -30.73
C ALA A 130 47.55 1.02 -31.03
N LYS A 131 48.14 1.49 -32.13
CA LYS A 131 48.09 2.91 -32.51
C LYS A 131 46.70 3.39 -32.93
N ASP A 132 45.85 2.46 -33.32
CA ASP A 132 44.45 2.62 -33.68
C ASP A 132 43.51 2.20 -32.54
N SER A 133 44.04 1.95 -31.34
CA SER A 133 43.21 1.60 -30.18
C SER A 133 42.35 2.79 -29.73
N PRO A 134 41.20 2.52 -29.07
CA PRO A 134 40.42 3.57 -28.41
C PRO A 134 41.23 4.39 -27.40
N VAL A 135 42.24 3.78 -26.77
CA VAL A 135 43.16 4.43 -25.82
C VAL A 135 44.06 5.43 -26.54
N ALA A 136 44.61 5.08 -27.70
CA ALA A 136 45.43 5.98 -28.50
C ALA A 136 44.62 7.19 -28.98
N TYR A 137 43.35 6.96 -29.35
CA TYR A 137 42.41 8.02 -29.70
C TYR A 137 42.10 8.93 -28.48
N LEU A 138 41.73 8.34 -27.34
CA LEU A 138 41.45 9.08 -26.10
C LEU A 138 42.65 9.94 -25.67
N THR A 139 43.85 9.37 -25.69
CA THR A 139 45.09 10.10 -25.33
C THR A 139 45.34 11.29 -26.26
N SER A 140 45.08 11.10 -27.56
CA SER A 140 45.23 12.16 -28.56
C SER A 140 44.21 13.27 -28.34
N LEU A 141 42.95 12.92 -28.04
CA LEU A 141 41.90 13.89 -27.71
C LEU A 141 42.19 14.67 -26.42
N TYR A 142 42.67 13.98 -25.38
CA TYR A 142 42.99 14.61 -24.10
C TYR A 142 44.13 15.62 -24.26
N ARG A 143 45.19 15.27 -24.98
CA ARG A 143 46.28 16.21 -25.32
C ARG A 143 45.80 17.37 -26.17
N PHE A 144 44.96 17.09 -27.17
CA PHE A 144 44.38 18.14 -28.00
C PHE A 144 43.56 19.13 -27.18
N ALA A 145 42.72 18.65 -26.26
CA ALA A 145 41.93 19.51 -25.38
C ALA A 145 42.81 20.41 -24.49
N LEU A 146 43.82 19.84 -23.83
CA LEU A 146 44.70 20.60 -22.94
C LEU A 146 45.64 21.55 -23.69
N GLU A 147 46.29 21.09 -24.77
CA GLU A 147 47.33 21.87 -25.45
C GLU A 147 46.76 22.88 -26.45
N GLN A 148 45.67 22.54 -27.14
CA GLN A 148 45.15 23.37 -28.25
C GLN A 148 43.92 24.20 -27.86
N LEU A 149 42.99 23.64 -27.07
CA LEU A 149 41.77 24.37 -26.68
C LEU A 149 41.98 25.21 -25.41
N GLU A 150 42.64 24.65 -24.39
CA GLU A 150 42.91 25.40 -23.16
C GLU A 150 44.13 26.31 -23.28
N GLY A 151 45.13 25.92 -24.09
CA GLY A 151 46.33 26.70 -24.37
C GLY A 151 46.14 27.89 -25.32
N SER A 152 44.98 28.04 -25.97
CA SER A 152 44.65 29.20 -26.81
C SER A 152 44.26 30.43 -25.98
N GLU A 153 44.19 31.62 -26.60
CA GLU A 153 43.86 32.90 -25.91
C GLU A 153 42.73 32.75 -24.89
N ALA A 154 42.98 33.20 -23.66
CA ALA A 154 42.11 32.95 -22.52
C ALA A 154 40.81 33.76 -22.61
N GLU A 155 39.68 33.08 -22.78
CA GLU A 155 38.36 33.68 -22.53
C GLU A 155 38.07 33.62 -21.01
N PRO A 156 37.59 34.71 -20.40
CA PRO A 156 37.34 34.76 -18.96
C PRO A 156 36.24 33.79 -18.48
N SER A 157 35.40 33.26 -19.38
CA SER A 157 34.35 32.28 -19.09
C SER A 157 34.77 30.82 -19.33
N ARG A 158 36.01 30.55 -19.75
CA ARG A 158 36.48 29.19 -20.05
C ARG A 158 36.70 28.40 -18.76
N ILE A 159 35.92 27.34 -18.59
CA ILE A 159 36.09 26.37 -17.50
C ILE A 159 37.00 25.23 -17.98
N LYS A 160 38.08 24.95 -17.25
CA LYS A 160 39.07 23.93 -17.64
C LYS A 160 38.51 22.51 -17.50
N LEU A 161 39.04 21.58 -18.28
CA LEU A 161 38.66 20.18 -18.25
C LEU A 161 38.96 19.55 -16.89
N ASP A 162 40.10 19.87 -16.28
CA ASP A 162 40.46 19.39 -14.93
C ASP A 162 39.54 19.95 -13.83
N GLU A 163 38.98 21.15 -14.02
CA GLU A 163 37.99 21.70 -13.09
C GLU A 163 36.63 21.02 -13.24
N ARG A 164 36.24 20.68 -14.47
CA ARG A 164 34.96 20.00 -14.76
C ARG A 164 34.97 18.52 -14.41
N ARG A 165 36.09 17.84 -14.66
CA ARG A 165 36.28 16.39 -14.53
C ARG A 165 37.68 16.08 -13.99
N PRO A 166 37.93 16.39 -12.70
CA PRO A 166 39.22 16.15 -12.06
C PRO A 166 39.57 14.66 -11.97
N ASP A 167 38.61 13.77 -12.19
CA ASP A 167 38.79 12.32 -12.19
C ASP A 167 39.46 11.78 -13.46
N LEU A 168 39.42 12.49 -14.59
CA LEU A 168 39.95 11.99 -15.86
C LEU A 168 41.48 11.86 -15.87
N LYS A 169 42.20 12.76 -15.18
CA LYS A 169 43.67 12.71 -15.12
C LYS A 169 44.20 11.50 -14.34
N ASP A 170 43.43 11.04 -13.35
CA ASP A 170 43.80 9.96 -12.44
C ASP A 170 43.23 8.60 -12.90
N LEU A 171 42.51 8.58 -14.04
CA LEU A 171 41.91 7.37 -14.58
C LEU A 171 42.99 6.40 -15.08
N LEU A 172 43.10 5.25 -14.42
CA LEU A 172 44.00 4.19 -14.85
C LEU A 172 43.51 3.56 -16.17
N ILE A 173 44.35 3.59 -17.20
CA ILE A 173 44.06 2.98 -18.49
C ILE A 173 44.63 1.56 -18.51
N ASP A 174 43.74 0.57 -18.45
CA ASP A 174 44.07 -0.84 -18.58
C ASP A 174 43.02 -1.57 -19.44
N GLN A 175 43.17 -2.88 -19.60
CA GLN A 175 42.23 -3.70 -20.38
C GLN A 175 40.81 -3.68 -19.78
N GLN A 176 40.68 -3.64 -18.45
CA GLN A 176 39.38 -3.65 -17.78
C GLN A 176 38.68 -2.30 -17.93
N SER A 177 39.36 -1.18 -17.67
CA SER A 177 38.77 0.16 -17.78
C SER A 177 38.44 0.56 -19.22
N THR A 178 39.18 0.02 -20.21
CA THR A 178 38.96 0.33 -21.63
C THR A 178 37.79 -0.45 -22.23
N PHE A 179 37.64 -1.74 -21.89
CA PHE A 179 36.74 -2.65 -22.63
C PHE A 179 35.57 -3.19 -21.80
N THR A 180 35.56 -3.01 -20.48
CA THR A 180 34.42 -3.47 -19.66
C THR A 180 33.24 -2.52 -19.88
N PRO A 181 32.09 -3.01 -20.35
CA PRO A 181 30.91 -2.17 -20.50
C PRO A 181 30.37 -1.78 -19.13
N VAL A 182 30.16 -0.47 -18.92
CA VAL A 182 29.59 0.09 -17.69
C VAL A 182 28.37 0.94 -18.05
N PRO A 183 27.25 0.87 -17.29
CA PRO A 183 26.11 1.75 -17.53
C PRO A 183 26.49 3.23 -17.40
N THR A 184 26.13 4.05 -18.39
CA THR A 184 26.46 5.48 -18.40
C THR A 184 25.94 6.22 -17.16
N LEU A 185 24.74 5.85 -16.68
CA LEU A 185 24.15 6.46 -15.47
C LEU A 185 24.99 6.21 -14.21
N HIS A 186 25.70 5.08 -14.14
CA HIS A 186 26.59 4.79 -13.01
C HIS A 186 27.74 5.81 -12.95
N ILE A 187 28.33 6.12 -14.11
CA ILE A 187 29.41 7.12 -14.23
C ILE A 187 28.87 8.50 -13.83
N VAL A 188 27.67 8.87 -14.29
CA VAL A 188 27.03 10.14 -13.93
C VAL A 188 26.86 10.26 -12.42
N ASN A 189 26.31 9.22 -11.77
CA ASN A 189 26.11 9.21 -10.32
C ASN A 189 27.43 9.26 -9.56
N GLN A 190 28.47 8.56 -10.00
CA GLN A 190 29.80 8.62 -9.39
C GLN A 190 30.41 10.03 -9.45
N VAL A 191 30.36 10.68 -10.62
CA VAL A 191 30.91 12.02 -10.82
C VAL A 191 30.15 13.04 -9.98
N LEU A 192 28.81 13.01 -10.00
CA LEU A 192 27.98 13.90 -9.18
C LEU A 192 28.21 13.69 -7.69
N SER A 193 28.30 12.43 -7.25
CA SER A 193 28.53 12.10 -5.84
C SER A 193 29.87 12.64 -5.33
N LYS A 194 30.94 12.51 -6.12
CA LYS A 194 32.26 13.07 -5.77
C LYS A 194 32.21 14.59 -5.66
N ALA A 195 31.57 15.27 -6.61
CA ALA A 195 31.43 16.72 -6.60
C ALA A 195 30.62 17.21 -5.39
N ILE A 196 29.51 16.53 -5.06
CA ILE A 196 28.68 16.84 -3.89
C ILE A 196 29.49 16.65 -2.60
N ASN A 197 30.19 15.52 -2.45
CA ASN A 197 31.00 15.27 -1.25
C ASN A 197 32.08 16.32 -1.06
N ALA A 198 32.77 16.72 -2.13
CA ALA A 198 33.78 17.78 -2.09
C ALA A 198 33.18 19.12 -1.64
N TYR A 199 31.95 19.45 -2.07
CA TYR A 199 31.25 20.65 -1.62
C TYR A 199 30.81 20.55 -0.15
N VAL A 200 30.26 19.40 0.26
CA VAL A 200 29.79 19.14 1.63
C VAL A 200 30.92 19.28 2.64
N ASP A 201 32.14 18.86 2.29
CA ASP A 201 33.32 19.03 3.15
C ASP A 201 33.67 20.51 3.41
N THR A 202 33.22 21.44 2.56
CA THR A 202 33.40 22.89 2.74
C THR A 202 32.35 23.54 3.63
N VAL A 203 31.18 22.90 3.81
CA VAL A 203 30.05 23.44 4.60
C VAL A 203 30.04 22.79 5.98
N PRO A 204 30.33 23.53 7.07
CA PRO A 204 30.45 22.95 8.40
C PRO A 204 29.19 22.21 8.90
N GLU A 205 28.00 22.70 8.53
CA GLU A 205 26.70 22.16 8.96
C GLU A 205 26.35 20.82 8.31
N ASP A 206 26.87 20.57 7.10
CA ASP A 206 26.58 19.36 6.32
C ASP A 206 27.71 18.32 6.41
N LYS A 207 28.83 18.68 7.05
CA LYS A 207 30.00 17.83 7.17
C LYS A 207 29.68 16.50 7.87
N GLY A 208 30.01 15.40 7.20
CA GLY A 208 29.78 14.05 7.70
C GLY A 208 28.39 13.47 7.42
N LYS A 209 27.47 14.26 6.85
CA LYS A 209 26.19 13.74 6.33
C LYS A 209 26.44 12.93 5.05
N THR A 210 25.67 11.86 4.89
CA THR A 210 25.67 11.08 3.65
C THR A 210 24.88 11.80 2.55
N ILE A 211 25.17 11.52 1.28
CA ILE A 211 24.39 12.06 0.14
C ILE A 211 22.89 11.78 0.32
N TYR A 212 22.53 10.58 0.77
CA TYR A 212 21.13 10.20 0.99
C TYR A 212 20.44 11.02 2.07
N GLN A 213 21.14 11.41 3.14
CA GLN A 213 20.60 12.32 4.15
C GLN A 213 20.40 13.72 3.58
N LEU A 214 21.37 14.24 2.82
CA LEU A 214 21.28 15.57 2.22
C LEU A 214 20.09 15.72 1.27
N VAL A 215 19.86 14.74 0.40
CA VAL A 215 18.72 14.77 -0.54
C VAL A 215 17.37 14.52 0.13
N ALA A 216 17.36 13.84 1.27
CA ALA A 216 16.15 13.66 2.08
C ALA A 216 15.81 14.95 2.86
N GLU A 217 16.81 15.68 3.37
CA GLU A 217 16.60 16.91 4.14
C GLU A 217 16.29 18.14 3.26
N LYS A 218 16.77 18.14 2.01
CA LYS A 218 16.58 19.27 1.09
C LYS A 218 15.11 19.44 0.72
N GLN A 219 14.66 20.69 0.56
CA GLN A 219 13.28 20.99 0.19
C GLN A 219 13.15 21.75 -1.14
N HIS A 220 14.16 22.51 -1.55
CA HIS A 220 14.24 23.12 -2.89
C HIS A 220 15.43 22.55 -3.69
N PRO A 221 15.30 22.23 -4.99
CA PRO A 221 14.11 22.35 -5.83
C PRO A 221 12.94 21.45 -5.42
N PHE A 222 11.75 21.70 -5.98
CA PHE A 222 10.49 21.04 -5.61
C PHE A 222 10.44 19.53 -5.89
N GLN A 223 11.47 18.97 -6.52
CA GLN A 223 11.68 17.52 -6.67
C GLN A 223 12.08 16.84 -5.35
N PHE A 224 12.69 17.58 -4.42
CA PHE A 224 13.04 17.09 -3.09
C PHE A 224 11.86 17.29 -2.11
N PRO A 225 11.78 16.58 -0.98
CA PRO A 225 12.75 15.61 -0.46
C PRO A 225 12.72 14.28 -1.21
N TYR A 226 13.90 13.65 -1.34
CA TYR A 226 14.07 12.32 -1.90
C TYR A 226 14.65 11.37 -0.84
N ASN A 227 13.80 10.54 -0.25
CA ASN A 227 14.23 9.52 0.69
C ASN A 227 14.56 8.21 -0.04
N PHE A 228 15.85 7.90 -0.18
CA PHE A 228 16.31 6.73 -0.93
C PHE A 228 15.76 5.41 -0.40
N HIS A 229 15.72 5.22 0.92
CA HIS A 229 15.28 3.96 1.53
C HIS A 229 13.76 3.77 1.42
N PHE A 230 12.99 4.85 1.56
CA PHE A 230 11.57 4.83 1.27
C PHE A 230 11.29 4.45 -0.20
N GLN A 231 12.09 4.95 -1.15
CA GLN A 231 11.97 4.60 -2.57
C GLN A 231 12.34 3.14 -2.83
N GLN A 232 13.35 2.59 -2.14
CA GLN A 232 13.66 1.16 -2.20
C GLN A 232 12.47 0.30 -1.76
N ILE A 233 11.81 0.67 -0.66
CA ILE A 233 10.62 -0.04 -0.17
C ILE A 233 9.48 0.08 -1.18
N SER A 234 9.20 1.30 -1.64
CA SER A 234 8.11 1.59 -2.57
C SER A 234 8.26 0.82 -3.88
N LEU A 235 9.46 0.80 -4.46
CA LEU A 235 9.76 0.07 -5.70
C LEU A 235 9.79 -1.45 -5.48
N GLY A 236 10.33 -1.92 -4.35
CA GLY A 236 10.42 -3.35 -4.07
C GLY A 236 9.08 -3.99 -3.65
N LEU A 237 8.12 -3.19 -3.20
CA LEU A 237 6.73 -3.61 -2.94
C LEU A 237 5.76 -3.22 -4.07
N ASP A 238 6.28 -2.83 -5.24
CA ASP A 238 5.44 -2.43 -6.38
C ASP A 238 4.81 -3.64 -7.10
N GLY A 239 3.91 -3.36 -8.06
CA GLY A 239 3.26 -4.37 -8.88
C GLY A 239 2.15 -5.10 -8.13
N LYS A 240 2.21 -6.44 -8.10
CA LYS A 240 1.19 -7.29 -7.45
C LYS A 240 1.39 -7.46 -5.93
N LYS A 241 2.47 -6.92 -5.38
CA LYS A 241 2.76 -6.98 -3.94
C LYS A 241 1.92 -5.95 -3.18
N PRO A 242 1.60 -6.22 -1.89
CA PRO A 242 0.96 -5.25 -1.03
C PRO A 242 1.90 -4.06 -0.76
N VAL A 243 1.36 -2.84 -0.81
CA VAL A 243 2.12 -1.64 -0.46
C VAL A 243 2.42 -1.58 1.03
N LEU A 244 3.40 -0.78 1.45
CA LEU A 244 3.88 -0.74 2.85
C LEU A 244 2.75 -0.61 3.89
N GLY A 245 1.81 0.33 3.69
CA GLY A 245 0.68 0.49 4.60
C GLY A 245 -0.31 -0.67 4.57
N GLU A 246 -0.52 -1.31 3.41
CA GLU A 246 -1.42 -2.45 3.23
C GLU A 246 -0.94 -3.68 4.02
N LEU A 247 0.38 -3.83 4.24
CA LEU A 247 0.92 -4.91 5.07
C LEU A 247 0.26 -4.96 6.44
N ASN A 248 0.00 -3.81 7.06
CA ASN A 248 -0.66 -3.75 8.37
C ASN A 248 -2.06 -4.37 8.34
N TYR A 249 -2.83 -4.18 7.26
CA TYR A 249 -4.14 -4.80 7.09
C TYR A 249 -4.05 -6.30 6.83
N ARG A 250 -3.04 -6.76 6.06
CA ARG A 250 -2.81 -8.18 5.79
C ARG A 250 -2.42 -8.94 7.06
N VAL A 251 -1.58 -8.34 7.91
CA VAL A 251 -1.02 -8.94 9.12
C VAL A 251 -1.62 -8.41 10.41
N SER A 252 -2.78 -7.75 10.35
CA SER A 252 -3.50 -7.30 11.55
C SER A 252 -3.95 -8.50 12.36
N LEU A 253 -3.75 -8.52 13.68
CA LEU A 253 -4.25 -9.62 14.51
C LEU A 253 -5.78 -9.68 14.42
N GLU A 254 -6.42 -8.54 14.62
CA GLU A 254 -7.87 -8.41 14.55
C GLU A 254 -8.35 -8.19 13.11
N VAL A 255 -9.42 -8.89 12.74
CA VAL A 255 -10.20 -8.65 11.54
C VAL A 255 -11.55 -8.01 11.92
N PRO A 256 -12.32 -7.46 10.97
CA PRO A 256 -13.57 -6.77 11.29
C PRO A 256 -14.56 -7.58 12.13
N THR A 257 -14.62 -8.92 11.96
CA THR A 257 -15.50 -9.79 12.77
C THR A 257 -14.97 -10.13 14.17
N THR A 258 -13.66 -10.02 14.42
CA THR A 258 -13.05 -10.32 15.73
C THR A 258 -12.82 -9.04 16.54
N SER A 259 -12.71 -7.89 15.85
CA SER A 259 -12.56 -6.56 16.42
C SER A 259 -13.77 -6.17 17.27
N ARG A 260 -13.51 -5.76 18.52
CA ARG A 260 -14.57 -5.42 19.48
C ARG A 260 -15.21 -4.06 19.24
N PHE A 261 -14.42 -3.09 18.78
CA PHE A 261 -14.84 -1.69 18.58
C PHE A 261 -14.75 -1.24 17.12
N GLY A 262 -14.40 -2.14 16.20
CA GLY A 262 -14.26 -1.84 14.78
C GLY A 262 -13.03 -1.01 14.39
N SER A 263 -12.21 -0.56 15.35
CA SER A 263 -11.02 0.27 15.11
C SER A 263 -9.70 -0.51 15.09
N ASP A 264 -9.71 -1.79 15.49
CA ASP A 264 -8.49 -2.60 15.57
C ASP A 264 -8.08 -3.24 14.22
N TYR A 265 -8.93 -3.20 13.17
CA TYR A 265 -8.54 -3.75 11.87
C TYR A 265 -7.52 -2.85 11.17
N GLY A 266 -6.36 -3.42 10.84
CA GLY A 266 -5.20 -2.67 10.32
C GLY A 266 -4.27 -2.15 11.41
N LYS A 267 -4.56 -2.44 12.68
CA LYS A 267 -3.65 -2.21 13.81
C LYS A 267 -2.72 -3.41 13.97
N VAL A 268 -1.44 -3.15 14.14
CA VAL A 268 -0.40 -4.17 14.46
C VAL A 268 0.38 -3.69 15.67
N GLN A 269 1.34 -2.79 15.46
CA GLN A 269 2.06 -2.08 16.54
C GLN A 269 1.55 -0.65 16.69
N HIS A 270 1.05 -0.07 15.59
CA HIS A 270 0.50 1.27 15.49
C HIS A 270 -0.97 1.23 15.07
N SER A 271 -1.69 2.34 15.19
CA SER A 271 -3.10 2.45 14.78
C SER A 271 -3.28 2.31 13.27
N SER A 272 -4.50 1.96 12.83
CA SER A 272 -4.89 1.89 11.42
C SER A 272 -4.66 3.20 10.67
N ALA A 273 -4.77 4.35 11.36
CA ALA A 273 -4.49 5.66 10.80
C ALA A 273 -3.05 5.77 10.24
N ILE A 274 -2.05 5.22 10.95
CA ILE A 274 -0.66 5.21 10.48
C ILE A 274 -0.53 4.33 9.22
N ALA A 275 -1.19 3.18 9.20
CA ALA A 275 -1.23 2.31 8.01
C ALA A 275 -1.82 3.05 6.80
N GLN A 276 -2.95 3.75 6.97
CA GLN A 276 -3.57 4.57 5.93
C GLN A 276 -2.64 5.70 5.43
N VAL A 277 -1.94 6.38 6.34
CA VAL A 277 -0.93 7.38 5.96
C VAL A 277 0.19 6.76 5.12
N LEU A 278 0.72 5.60 5.50
CA LEU A 278 1.76 4.90 4.74
C LEU A 278 1.28 4.44 3.36
N MET A 279 -0.03 4.20 3.18
CA MET A 279 -0.61 3.89 1.87
C MET A 279 -0.64 5.10 0.92
N SER A 280 -0.51 6.34 1.41
CA SER A 280 -0.41 7.54 0.54
C SER A 280 0.82 7.46 -0.38
N GLY A 281 1.86 6.75 0.09
CA GLY A 281 3.19 6.70 -0.49
C GLY A 281 3.93 8.03 -0.46
N ALA A 282 3.63 8.85 0.54
CA ALA A 282 4.53 9.90 1.00
C ALA A 282 5.58 9.31 1.96
N GLY A 283 6.87 9.58 1.73
CA GLY A 283 7.96 9.27 2.65
C GLY A 283 7.93 10.15 3.91
N PRO A 284 8.76 9.85 4.94
CA PRO A 284 8.69 10.54 6.24
C PRO A 284 8.89 12.06 6.12
N GLU A 285 9.82 12.53 5.29
CA GLU A 285 10.07 13.96 5.09
C GLU A 285 8.96 14.64 4.27
N GLN A 286 8.32 13.89 3.37
CA GLN A 286 7.16 14.38 2.61
C GLN A 286 5.95 14.55 3.52
N GLN A 287 5.69 13.57 4.40
CA GLN A 287 4.66 13.65 5.43
C GLN A 287 4.90 14.83 6.37
N ALA A 288 6.16 15.04 6.79
CA ALA A 288 6.54 16.18 7.62
C ALA A 288 6.16 17.52 6.94
N ILE A 289 6.49 17.71 5.66
CA ILE A 289 6.15 18.94 4.91
C ILE A 289 4.63 19.16 4.83
N VAL A 290 3.86 18.09 4.59
CA VAL A 290 2.40 18.18 4.48
C VAL A 290 1.77 18.57 5.82
N LEU A 291 2.29 18.04 6.92
CA LEU A 291 1.76 18.20 8.27
C LEU A 291 2.43 19.33 9.08
N GLU A 292 3.35 20.09 8.47
CA GLU A 292 3.99 21.24 9.11
C GLU A 292 2.89 22.22 9.62
N PRO A 293 3.03 22.82 10.81
CA PRO A 293 2.07 23.81 11.29
C PRO A 293 2.00 25.03 10.35
N ALA A 294 0.88 25.73 10.36
CA ALA A 294 0.73 26.96 9.58
C ALA A 294 1.78 28.02 10.01
N LEU A 295 2.29 28.77 9.03
CA LEU A 295 3.29 29.80 9.25
C LEU A 295 2.79 30.92 10.18
N THR A 296 3.64 31.31 11.13
CA THR A 296 3.42 32.49 11.97
C THR A 296 3.86 33.75 11.24
N THR A 297 3.34 34.91 11.66
CA THR A 297 3.64 36.21 11.04
C THR A 297 4.99 36.80 11.48
N GLN A 298 5.86 36.03 12.11
CA GLN A 298 7.14 36.52 12.64
C GLN A 298 8.23 36.48 11.55
N PRO A 299 8.96 37.59 11.29
CA PRO A 299 10.00 37.63 10.26
C PRO A 299 11.10 36.58 10.43
N GLU A 300 11.41 36.22 11.68
CA GLU A 300 12.40 35.20 12.05
C GLU A 300 12.05 33.81 11.50
N VAL A 301 10.77 33.53 11.22
CA VAL A 301 10.29 32.26 10.65
C VAL A 301 10.06 32.39 9.14
N ILE A 302 9.56 33.54 8.69
CA ILE A 302 9.21 33.78 7.28
C ILE A 302 10.45 33.77 6.37
N ILE A 303 11.51 34.48 6.75
CA ILE A 303 12.71 34.59 5.91
C ILE A 303 13.36 33.20 5.69
N PRO A 304 13.59 32.37 6.74
CA PRO A 304 14.05 31.00 6.56
C PRO A 304 13.11 30.13 5.73
N PHE A 305 11.78 30.29 5.88
CA PHE A 305 10.81 29.53 5.09
C PHE A 305 10.98 29.77 3.58
N PHE A 306 10.99 31.03 3.13
CA PHE A 306 11.16 31.34 1.70
C PHE A 306 12.53 30.92 1.18
N LYS A 307 13.57 31.05 2.01
CA LYS A 307 14.91 30.57 1.66
C LYS A 307 14.97 29.05 1.50
N THR A 308 14.28 28.30 2.38
CA THR A 308 14.32 26.83 2.39
C THR A 308 13.42 26.21 1.32
N LYS A 309 12.18 26.71 1.19
CA LYS A 309 11.15 26.12 0.30
C LYS A 309 11.25 26.61 -1.15
N TYR A 310 11.64 27.88 -1.35
CA TYR A 310 11.68 28.53 -2.66
C TYR A 310 13.07 29.02 -3.09
N ASN A 311 14.07 29.01 -2.19
CA ASN A 311 15.41 29.55 -2.43
C ASN A 311 15.39 30.99 -2.98
N ILE A 312 14.64 31.87 -2.31
CA ILE A 312 14.51 33.30 -2.58
C ILE A 312 14.78 34.10 -1.30
N ALA A 313 15.30 35.32 -1.44
CA ALA A 313 15.33 36.31 -0.38
C ALA A 313 13.95 36.99 -0.28
N TYR A 314 13.26 36.80 0.85
CA TYR A 314 11.93 37.34 1.09
C TYR A 314 11.95 38.87 1.27
N SER A 315 10.95 39.54 0.70
CA SER A 315 10.59 40.92 1.02
C SER A 315 9.11 40.96 1.39
N ASP A 316 8.75 41.75 2.40
CA ASP A 316 7.39 41.80 2.98
C ASP A 316 6.44 42.75 2.24
N ASP A 317 6.81 43.16 1.04
CA ASP A 317 6.07 44.12 0.21
C ASP A 317 5.84 43.57 -1.20
N ALA A 318 5.24 44.40 -2.07
CA ALA A 318 5.00 44.04 -3.45
C ALA A 318 6.28 43.68 -4.23
N SER A 319 7.47 44.06 -3.71
CA SER A 319 8.76 43.75 -4.32
C SER A 319 9.25 42.31 -4.06
N ASN A 320 8.48 41.49 -3.33
CA ASN A 320 8.79 40.06 -3.19
C ASN A 320 9.01 39.44 -4.58
N PRO A 321 10.22 38.90 -4.88
CA PRO A 321 10.54 38.36 -6.20
C PRO A 321 9.58 37.25 -6.64
N LEU A 322 9.03 36.51 -5.68
CA LEU A 322 8.12 35.40 -5.96
C LEU A 322 6.75 35.85 -6.47
N ASN A 323 6.40 37.13 -6.36
CA ASN A 323 5.18 37.69 -6.98
C ASN A 323 5.28 37.74 -8.51
N SER A 324 6.49 37.77 -9.09
CA SER A 324 6.66 37.72 -10.54
C SER A 324 6.37 36.31 -11.07
N LEU A 325 5.52 36.18 -12.09
CA LEU A 325 5.16 34.89 -12.67
C LEU A 325 6.38 34.12 -13.19
N ASP A 326 7.30 34.80 -13.89
CA ASP A 326 8.52 34.19 -14.42
C ASP A 326 9.40 33.63 -13.30
N THR A 327 9.54 34.37 -12.20
CA THR A 327 10.30 33.92 -11.03
C THR A 327 9.59 32.75 -10.34
N PHE A 328 8.26 32.83 -10.18
CA PHE A 328 7.46 31.76 -9.59
C PHE A 328 7.57 30.46 -10.39
N MET A 329 7.39 30.51 -11.72
CA MET A 329 7.55 29.38 -12.63
C MET A 329 8.97 28.80 -12.55
N ALA A 330 10.01 29.65 -12.56
CA ALA A 330 11.39 29.20 -12.48
C ALA A 330 11.74 28.49 -11.15
N LYS A 331 11.15 28.91 -10.03
CA LYS A 331 11.40 28.29 -8.71
C LYS A 331 10.54 27.08 -8.41
N THR A 332 9.33 27.05 -8.95
CA THR A 332 8.41 25.92 -8.77
C THR A 332 8.58 24.87 -9.86
N GLU A 333 9.24 25.19 -10.98
CA GLU A 333 9.34 24.35 -12.19
C GLU A 333 7.97 24.03 -12.80
N LEU A 334 6.99 24.94 -12.65
CA LEU A 334 5.70 24.87 -13.34
C LEU A 334 5.77 25.66 -14.65
N ASP A 335 5.02 25.21 -15.66
CA ASP A 335 4.75 26.00 -16.85
C ASP A 335 3.51 26.90 -16.65
N SER A 336 3.23 27.76 -17.63
CA SER A 336 2.15 28.75 -17.54
C SER A 336 0.77 28.09 -17.40
N ASP A 337 0.52 26.98 -18.10
CA ASP A 337 -0.75 26.26 -18.07
C ASP A 337 -0.97 25.61 -16.69
N ALA A 338 0.07 24.98 -16.14
CA ALA A 338 0.02 24.42 -14.79
C ALA A 338 -0.19 25.49 -13.71
N VAL A 339 0.32 26.72 -13.88
CA VAL A 339 0.01 27.83 -12.96
C VAL A 339 -1.44 28.27 -13.10
N GLU A 340 -1.97 28.38 -14.33
CA GLU A 340 -3.39 28.68 -14.54
C GLU A 340 -4.29 27.60 -13.94
N ALA A 341 -3.92 26.31 -14.07
CA ALA A 341 -4.63 25.18 -13.47
C ALA A 341 -4.58 25.20 -11.94
N LEU A 342 -3.41 25.51 -11.35
CA LEU A 342 -3.23 25.64 -9.90
C LEU A 342 -4.07 26.78 -9.29
N LEU A 343 -4.31 27.83 -10.07
CA LEU A 343 -5.08 29.01 -9.66
C LEU A 343 -6.54 28.97 -10.15
N ALA A 344 -6.94 27.94 -10.89
CA ALA A 344 -8.26 27.80 -11.53
C ALA A 344 -8.66 29.01 -12.40
N MET A 345 -7.75 29.43 -13.28
CA MET A 345 -7.92 30.60 -14.16
C MET A 345 -7.74 30.26 -15.65
N GLY A 346 -8.06 31.23 -16.51
CA GLY A 346 -7.85 31.11 -17.96
C GLY A 346 -8.72 29.98 -18.53
N GLY A 347 -8.07 28.99 -19.15
CA GLY A 347 -8.75 27.77 -19.63
C GLY A 347 -9.36 26.91 -18.53
N HIS A 348 -8.90 27.08 -17.29
CA HIS A 348 -9.29 26.30 -16.11
C HIS A 348 -10.33 27.02 -15.23
N THR A 349 -10.92 28.12 -15.71
CA THR A 349 -11.91 28.88 -14.94
C THR A 349 -13.14 28.03 -14.61
N PRO A 350 -13.54 27.99 -13.33
CA PRO A 350 -14.66 27.19 -12.90
C PRO A 350 -16.01 27.76 -13.36
N TYR A 351 -16.97 26.88 -13.61
CA TYR A 351 -18.36 27.23 -13.84
C TYR A 351 -19.30 26.26 -13.09
N PRO A 352 -20.43 26.76 -12.56
CA PRO A 352 -21.37 25.96 -11.82
C PRO A 352 -22.27 25.13 -12.75
N SER A 353 -22.83 24.05 -12.20
CA SER A 353 -23.95 23.35 -12.83
C SER A 353 -25.16 24.27 -12.97
N PRO A 354 -25.79 24.34 -14.16
CA PRO A 354 -27.04 25.09 -14.33
C PRO A 354 -28.22 24.42 -13.59
N ASN A 355 -28.07 23.17 -13.16
CA ASN A 355 -29.12 22.38 -12.52
C ASN A 355 -28.97 22.34 -10.99
N ILE A 356 -28.00 23.06 -10.42
CA ILE A 356 -27.92 23.29 -8.97
C ILE A 356 -28.34 24.73 -8.73
N GLN A 357 -29.55 24.91 -8.23
CA GLN A 357 -30.03 26.22 -7.83
C GLN A 357 -29.60 26.48 -6.39
N SER A 358 -29.15 27.69 -6.11
CA SER A 358 -28.96 28.13 -4.73
C SER A 358 -30.30 27.98 -4.01
N ALA A 359 -30.44 26.93 -3.19
CA ALA A 359 -31.66 26.65 -2.45
C ALA A 359 -32.13 27.96 -1.81
N GLY A 360 -33.36 28.35 -2.12
CA GLY A 360 -33.90 29.65 -1.75
C GLY A 360 -33.61 29.99 -0.29
N GLN A 361 -33.29 31.26 -0.07
CA GLN A 361 -33.35 31.92 1.23
C GLN A 361 -34.68 31.56 1.93
N ILE A 362 -34.69 30.52 2.76
CA ILE A 362 -35.77 30.27 3.71
C ILE A 362 -35.26 30.68 5.07
N ALA A 363 -35.81 31.78 5.56
CA ALA A 363 -35.66 32.28 6.91
C ALA A 363 -35.93 31.15 7.93
N GLY A 364 -34.89 30.69 8.62
CA GLY A 364 -35.05 29.77 9.76
C GLY A 364 -33.88 28.81 10.01
N GLY A 365 -33.10 28.45 8.99
CA GLY A 365 -31.84 27.71 9.18
C GLY A 365 -30.70 28.71 9.34
N LYS A 366 -29.97 28.69 10.46
CA LYS A 366 -28.71 29.42 10.55
C LYS A 366 -27.81 28.87 9.42
N PRO A 367 -27.33 29.71 8.48
CA PRO A 367 -26.26 29.29 7.60
C PRO A 367 -25.10 28.84 8.48
N SER A 368 -24.53 27.67 8.20
CA SER A 368 -23.19 27.35 8.71
C SER A 368 -22.24 28.45 8.25
N HIS A 369 -21.13 28.62 8.97
CA HIS A 369 -20.24 29.79 8.95
C HIS A 369 -19.57 30.16 7.60
N ASP A 370 -19.98 29.60 6.45
CA ASP A 370 -19.15 29.51 5.26
C ASP A 370 -19.74 30.20 4.02
N GLU A 371 -18.87 31.01 3.40
CA GLU A 371 -18.78 31.45 2.00
C GLU A 371 -20.10 31.59 1.19
N GLY A 372 -20.37 32.79 0.64
CA GLY A 372 -21.44 32.97 -0.35
C GLY A 372 -21.18 32.12 -1.61
N ALA A 373 -22.23 31.58 -2.25
CA ALA A 373 -22.12 30.69 -3.41
C ALA A 373 -21.19 31.21 -4.53
N ALA A 374 -21.17 32.53 -4.75
CA ALA A 374 -20.28 33.16 -5.73
C ALA A 374 -18.78 33.05 -5.38
N ALA A 375 -18.44 33.02 -4.08
CA ALA A 375 -17.07 32.82 -3.60
C ALA A 375 -16.64 31.35 -3.71
N ILE A 376 -17.56 30.41 -3.47
CA ILE A 376 -17.29 28.97 -3.65
C ILE A 376 -16.99 28.68 -5.13
N VAL A 377 -17.84 29.19 -6.03
CA VAL A 377 -17.66 29.02 -7.47
C VAL A 377 -16.34 29.62 -7.94
N SER A 378 -15.99 30.84 -7.51
CA SER A 378 -14.76 31.51 -7.95
C SER A 378 -13.47 30.85 -7.44
N ARG A 379 -13.58 29.92 -6.50
CA ARG A 379 -12.44 29.23 -5.88
C ARG A 379 -12.40 27.74 -6.20
N PHE A 380 -13.40 27.18 -6.88
CA PHE A 380 -13.39 25.76 -7.23
C PHE A 380 -12.15 25.41 -8.05
N GLY A 381 -11.44 24.34 -7.66
CA GLY A 381 -10.18 23.91 -8.27
C GLY A 381 -8.94 24.60 -7.70
N ALA A 382 -9.12 25.61 -6.86
CA ALA A 382 -8.06 26.33 -6.16
C ALA A 382 -8.49 26.70 -4.72
N GLY A 383 -9.39 25.92 -4.10
CA GLY A 383 -9.97 26.22 -2.80
C GLY A 383 -8.92 26.17 -1.69
N TYR A 384 -8.08 25.14 -1.69
CA TYR A 384 -7.06 24.95 -0.66
C TYR A 384 -6.01 26.06 -0.69
N VAL A 385 -5.55 26.44 -1.89
CA VAL A 385 -4.51 27.48 -2.05
C VAL A 385 -5.02 28.87 -1.69
N ASN A 386 -6.32 29.12 -1.84
CA ASN A 386 -6.94 30.39 -1.46
C ASN A 386 -7.28 30.49 0.03
N GLY A 387 -7.33 29.36 0.74
CA GLY A 387 -7.66 29.30 2.16
C GLY A 387 -9.10 29.73 2.43
N THR A 388 -9.33 30.42 3.54
CA THR A 388 -10.68 30.83 3.97
C THR A 388 -11.27 31.97 3.12
N ALA A 389 -12.60 32.11 3.11
CA ALA A 389 -13.38 33.04 2.25
C ALA A 389 -13.05 34.53 2.34
N ALA A 390 -12.37 34.97 3.39
CA ALA A 390 -12.32 36.39 3.74
C ALA A 390 -11.65 37.25 2.67
N ASP A 391 -10.66 36.69 1.96
CA ASP A 391 -9.84 37.42 1.00
C ASP A 391 -10.22 37.12 -0.46
N PRO A 392 -10.03 38.05 -1.42
CA PRO A 392 -10.21 37.76 -2.83
C PRO A 392 -9.34 36.58 -3.30
N ALA A 393 -9.81 35.80 -4.27
CA ALA A 393 -9.04 34.68 -4.83
C ALA A 393 -7.73 35.16 -5.48
N MET A 394 -6.68 34.34 -5.43
CA MET A 394 -5.43 34.60 -6.12
C MET A 394 -5.65 34.70 -7.63
N GLY A 395 -4.85 35.55 -8.26
CA GLY A 395 -5.01 35.85 -9.68
C GLY A 395 -3.71 36.17 -10.37
N LEU A 396 -3.80 36.43 -11.68
CA LEU A 396 -2.72 36.96 -12.48
C LEU A 396 -3.10 38.34 -13.00
N ARG A 397 -2.18 39.30 -12.92
CA ARG A 397 -2.34 40.65 -13.47
C ARG A 397 -1.10 41.04 -14.25
N LYS A 398 -1.32 41.71 -15.39
CA LYS A 398 -0.26 42.35 -16.17
C LYS A 398 -0.05 43.79 -15.70
N ASP A 399 1.21 44.17 -15.52
CA ASP A 399 1.59 45.57 -15.34
C ASP A 399 1.73 46.30 -16.68
N ILE A 400 1.96 47.62 -16.63
CA ILE A 400 2.11 48.53 -17.77
C ILE A 400 3.22 48.07 -18.72
N ASP A 401 4.30 47.48 -18.18
CA ASP A 401 5.43 46.96 -18.95
C ASP A 401 5.18 45.53 -19.52
N GLY A 402 3.99 44.97 -19.31
CA GLY A 402 3.60 43.65 -19.81
C GLY A 402 4.07 42.47 -18.95
N VAL A 403 4.79 42.71 -17.86
CA VAL A 403 5.19 41.69 -16.89
C VAL A 403 3.97 41.18 -16.13
N VAL A 404 3.86 39.86 -15.96
CA VAL A 404 2.75 39.21 -15.27
C VAL A 404 3.14 38.96 -13.81
N TYR A 405 2.25 39.32 -12.89
CA TYR A 405 2.40 39.13 -11.45
C TYR A 405 1.23 38.33 -10.86
N LEU A 406 1.52 37.54 -9.83
CA LEU A 406 0.52 36.96 -8.96
C LEU A 406 -0.11 38.06 -8.10
N THR A 407 -1.44 38.05 -7.98
CA THR A 407 -2.22 39.01 -7.17
C THR A 407 -2.86 38.33 -5.98
N ASN A 408 -3.16 39.12 -4.94
CA ASN A 408 -3.74 38.66 -3.69
C ASN A 408 -2.87 37.57 -3.01
N THR A 409 -1.55 37.69 -3.11
CA THR A 409 -0.62 36.76 -2.46
C THR A 409 -0.50 37.06 -0.96
N SER A 410 -0.13 36.04 -0.19
CA SER A 410 0.21 36.16 1.23
C SER A 410 1.20 35.05 1.61
N VAL A 411 1.84 35.18 2.77
CA VAL A 411 2.76 34.14 3.29
C VAL A 411 2.04 32.79 3.42
N ASP A 412 0.84 32.78 3.98
CA ASP A 412 0.00 31.57 4.10
C ASP A 412 -0.33 30.95 2.73
N ARG A 413 -0.67 31.78 1.74
CA ARG A 413 -0.95 31.31 0.38
C ARG A 413 0.29 30.71 -0.29
N PHE A 414 1.47 31.27 -0.08
CA PHE A 414 2.71 30.66 -0.56
C PHE A 414 3.05 29.34 0.15
N ASP A 415 2.67 29.15 1.42
CA ASP A 415 2.77 27.84 2.07
C ASP A 415 1.81 26.83 1.45
N ARG A 416 0.54 27.20 1.27
CA ARG A 416 -0.45 26.34 0.63
C ARG A 416 -0.06 25.97 -0.80
N LEU A 417 0.46 26.93 -1.58
CA LEU A 417 0.98 26.69 -2.92
C LEU A 417 2.09 25.65 -2.90
N GLN A 418 3.09 25.77 -1.99
CA GLN A 418 4.18 24.79 -2.01
C GLN A 418 3.71 23.37 -1.66
N ARG A 419 2.76 23.23 -0.73
CA ARG A 419 2.17 21.93 -0.37
C ARG A 419 1.34 21.35 -1.52
N MET A 420 0.50 22.15 -2.16
CA MET A 420 -0.34 21.72 -3.28
C MET A 420 0.51 21.27 -4.48
N ILE A 421 1.55 22.03 -4.84
CA ILE A 421 2.46 21.68 -5.94
C ILE A 421 3.19 20.36 -5.64
N ARG A 422 3.67 20.18 -4.41
CA ARG A 422 4.34 18.94 -4.00
C ARG A 422 3.40 17.75 -4.01
N LEU A 423 2.21 17.88 -3.44
CA LEU A 423 1.20 16.82 -3.44
C LEU A 423 0.81 16.44 -4.87
N GLN A 424 0.63 17.41 -5.77
CA GLN A 424 0.34 17.16 -7.19
C GLN A 424 1.46 16.34 -7.82
N ARG A 425 2.72 16.67 -7.58
CA ARG A 425 3.88 15.93 -8.12
C ARG A 425 3.97 14.51 -7.57
N TRP A 426 3.76 14.33 -6.27
CA TRP A 426 3.90 13.02 -5.64
C TRP A 426 2.76 12.06 -5.97
N THR A 427 1.55 12.60 -6.18
CA THR A 427 0.35 11.80 -6.46
C THR A 427 0.06 11.65 -7.95
N GLY A 428 0.53 12.59 -8.78
CA GLY A 428 0.19 12.68 -10.21
C GLY A 428 -1.27 13.06 -10.49
N ILE A 429 -2.04 13.47 -9.47
CA ILE A 429 -3.44 13.87 -9.62
C ILE A 429 -3.50 15.31 -10.16
N PRO A 430 -4.29 15.63 -11.20
CA PRO A 430 -4.43 17.00 -11.69
C PRO A 430 -4.88 17.99 -10.61
N PHE A 431 -4.41 19.25 -10.65
CA PHE A 431 -4.63 20.24 -9.58
C PHE A 431 -6.08 20.35 -9.14
N THR A 432 -7.02 20.47 -10.08
CA THR A 432 -8.45 20.61 -9.74
C THR A 432 -9.02 19.38 -9.03
N ALA A 433 -8.65 18.18 -9.48
CA ALA A 433 -9.13 16.94 -8.88
C ALA A 433 -8.48 16.72 -7.50
N LEU A 434 -7.22 17.10 -7.34
CA LEU A 434 -6.51 17.07 -6.07
C LEU A 434 -7.10 18.09 -5.08
N ASP A 435 -7.36 19.33 -5.53
CA ASP A 435 -8.02 20.37 -4.74
C ASP A 435 -9.42 19.92 -4.30
N THR A 436 -10.20 19.34 -5.21
CA THR A 436 -11.53 18.80 -4.90
C THR A 436 -11.46 17.73 -3.81
N LEU A 437 -10.52 16.80 -3.91
CA LEU A 437 -10.33 15.74 -2.91
C LEU A 437 -9.85 16.31 -1.56
N VAL A 438 -8.82 17.16 -1.57
CA VAL A 438 -8.26 17.76 -0.35
C VAL A 438 -9.31 18.64 0.35
N MET A 439 -10.05 19.45 -0.40
CA MET A 439 -11.11 20.29 0.15
C MET A 439 -12.30 19.46 0.66
N ALA A 440 -12.62 18.34 0.02
CA ALA A 440 -13.62 17.41 0.55
C ALA A 440 -13.20 16.85 1.92
N VAL A 441 -11.93 16.44 2.05
CA VAL A 441 -11.37 15.99 3.34
C VAL A 441 -11.43 17.09 4.39
N ILE A 442 -10.90 18.28 4.09
CA ILE A 442 -10.91 19.43 5.01
C ILE A 442 -12.33 19.75 5.48
N ARG A 443 -13.30 19.80 4.55
CA ARG A 443 -14.70 20.10 4.87
C ARG A 443 -15.36 18.98 5.69
N SER A 444 -14.96 17.72 5.49
CA SER A 444 -15.48 16.58 6.25
C SER A 444 -15.08 16.60 7.73
N GLU A 445 -13.96 17.24 8.09
CA GLU A 445 -13.51 17.43 9.48
C GLU A 445 -14.33 18.49 10.22
N GLY A 446 -15.03 19.36 9.48
CA GLY A 446 -15.93 20.37 10.04
C GLY A 446 -15.25 21.34 11.00
N ALA A 447 -15.87 21.57 12.16
CA ALA A 447 -15.45 22.59 13.12
C ALA A 447 -14.09 22.32 13.80
N VAL A 448 -13.51 21.13 13.63
CA VAL A 448 -12.19 20.78 14.17
C VAL A 448 -11.06 21.38 13.31
N ASN A 449 -11.31 21.70 12.04
CA ASN A 449 -10.35 22.31 11.12
C ASN A 449 -10.83 23.66 10.54
N PRO A 450 -11.05 24.69 11.37
CA PRO A 450 -11.58 25.98 10.91
C PRO A 450 -10.59 26.77 10.03
N GLN A 451 -9.29 26.46 10.10
CA GLN A 451 -8.25 27.12 9.30
C GLN A 451 -8.03 26.46 7.92
N MET A 452 -8.76 25.39 7.61
CA MET A 452 -8.64 24.67 6.34
C MET A 452 -7.19 24.24 6.04
N VAL A 453 -6.50 23.68 7.03
CA VAL A 453 -5.11 23.19 6.89
C VAL A 453 -5.09 21.71 6.50
N LEU A 454 -3.96 21.23 5.98
CA LEU A 454 -3.78 19.79 5.75
C LEU A 454 -3.50 19.09 7.08
N THR A 455 -4.20 17.98 7.30
CA THR A 455 -4.13 17.19 8.53
C THR A 455 -3.69 15.76 8.23
N VAL A 456 -3.53 14.94 9.27
CA VAL A 456 -3.29 13.50 9.11
C VAL A 456 -4.40 12.84 8.27
N ASN A 457 -5.64 13.31 8.38
CA ASN A 457 -6.77 12.82 7.59
C ASN A 457 -6.61 13.07 6.08
N THR A 458 -5.90 14.13 5.68
CA THR A 458 -5.53 14.33 4.26
C THR A 458 -4.68 13.18 3.75
N LEU A 459 -3.67 12.77 4.50
CA LEU A 459 -2.80 11.65 4.12
C LEU A 459 -3.50 10.29 4.24
N ARG A 460 -4.35 10.09 5.27
CA ARG A 460 -5.20 8.90 5.39
C ARG A 460 -6.10 8.73 4.17
N ALA A 461 -6.81 9.80 3.78
CA ALA A 461 -7.71 9.80 2.64
C ALA A 461 -6.96 9.55 1.32
N LEU A 462 -5.82 10.20 1.09
CA LEU A 462 -4.99 9.95 -0.09
C LEU A 462 -4.48 8.50 -0.16
N GLY A 463 -4.13 7.91 0.99
CA GLY A 463 -3.71 6.52 1.07
C GLY A 463 -4.83 5.53 0.78
N THR A 464 -5.99 5.70 1.42
CA THR A 464 -7.17 4.87 1.16
C THR A 464 -7.65 5.03 -0.29
N TYR A 465 -7.63 6.25 -0.84
CA TYR A 465 -7.91 6.50 -2.25
C TYR A 465 -6.97 5.72 -3.17
N ARG A 466 -5.65 5.82 -2.94
CA ARG A 466 -4.64 5.15 -3.76
C ARG A 466 -4.80 3.63 -3.73
N TYR A 467 -5.08 3.07 -2.55
CA TYR A 467 -5.37 1.64 -2.38
C TYR A 467 -6.61 1.21 -3.19
N LEU A 468 -7.75 1.90 -2.99
CA LEU A 468 -9.00 1.56 -3.68
C LEU A 468 -8.95 1.84 -5.17
N ASN A 469 -8.27 2.89 -5.62
CA ASN A 469 -8.10 3.19 -7.04
C ASN A 469 -7.31 2.09 -7.74
N LYS A 470 -6.22 1.59 -7.12
CA LYS A 470 -5.43 0.47 -7.68
C LYS A 470 -6.28 -0.79 -7.86
N ARG A 471 -7.27 -1.03 -6.99
CA ARG A 471 -8.11 -2.25 -7.01
C ARG A 471 -9.39 -2.12 -7.84
N TYR A 472 -10.03 -0.95 -7.83
CA TYR A 472 -11.38 -0.74 -8.38
C TYR A 472 -11.46 0.34 -9.48
N GLY A 473 -10.38 1.07 -9.79
CA GLY A 473 -10.37 2.10 -10.83
C GLY A 473 -11.24 3.33 -10.49
N LEU A 474 -11.00 3.92 -9.32
CA LEU A 474 -11.82 5.01 -8.76
C LEU A 474 -11.23 6.38 -9.13
N ALA A 475 -12.06 7.30 -9.63
CA ALA A 475 -11.59 8.66 -9.92
C ALA A 475 -11.47 9.50 -8.62
N PRO A 476 -10.57 10.51 -8.56
CA PRO A 476 -10.41 11.34 -7.37
C PRO A 476 -11.70 12.04 -6.94
N ASP A 477 -12.44 12.59 -7.91
CA ASP A 477 -13.71 13.29 -7.65
C ASP A 477 -14.77 12.36 -7.08
N GLU A 478 -14.79 11.08 -7.48
CA GLU A 478 -15.70 10.08 -6.93
C GLU A 478 -15.39 9.76 -5.47
N PHE A 479 -14.11 9.58 -5.15
CA PHE A 479 -13.67 9.37 -3.77
C PHE A 479 -13.88 10.60 -2.89
N ALA A 480 -13.76 11.81 -3.45
CA ALA A 480 -14.10 13.05 -2.73
C ALA A 480 -15.56 13.04 -2.25
N VAL A 481 -16.49 12.47 -3.03
CA VAL A 481 -17.89 12.29 -2.59
C VAL A 481 -18.02 11.25 -1.48
N PHE A 482 -17.05 10.34 -1.30
CA PHE A 482 -17.10 9.37 -0.19
C PHE A 482 -16.87 10.03 1.17
N VAL A 483 -16.11 11.11 1.21
CA VAL A 483 -15.80 11.85 2.44
C VAL A 483 -16.63 13.14 2.59
N HIS A 484 -17.14 13.72 1.50
CA HIS A 484 -17.96 14.94 1.58
C HIS A 484 -19.00 14.99 0.44
N GLN A 485 -19.34 16.19 -0.01
CA GLN A 485 -20.29 16.47 -1.07
C GLN A 485 -19.66 16.35 -2.46
N MET A 486 -20.50 16.01 -3.42
CA MET A 486 -20.19 16.04 -4.84
C MET A 486 -19.89 17.47 -5.31
N PRO A 487 -18.86 17.68 -6.15
CA PRO A 487 -18.59 19.00 -6.72
C PRO A 487 -19.73 19.42 -7.65
N GLY A 488 -20.30 20.60 -7.39
CA GLY A 488 -21.36 21.20 -8.19
C GLY A 488 -20.83 21.99 -9.39
N GLU A 489 -19.53 22.27 -9.40
CA GLU A 489 -18.80 23.02 -10.39
C GLU A 489 -17.93 22.08 -11.24
N ALA A 490 -17.48 22.60 -12.39
CA ALA A 490 -16.43 21.98 -13.20
C ALA A 490 -15.55 23.07 -13.83
N ASN A 491 -14.47 22.60 -14.45
CA ASN A 491 -13.59 23.39 -15.30
C ASN A 491 -13.20 22.57 -16.54
N ASP A 492 -12.28 23.10 -17.35
CA ASP A 492 -11.67 22.40 -18.50
C ASP A 492 -12.68 21.92 -19.55
N GLY A 493 -13.82 22.61 -19.66
CA GLY A 493 -14.91 22.21 -20.56
C GLY A 493 -15.61 20.89 -20.18
N ARG A 494 -15.37 20.33 -19.00
CA ARG A 494 -16.03 19.12 -18.49
C ARG A 494 -17.43 19.42 -17.95
N LEU A 495 -18.35 18.47 -18.07
CA LEU A 495 -19.64 18.62 -17.36
C LEU A 495 -19.40 18.53 -15.84
N PRO A 496 -20.05 19.41 -15.03
CA PRO A 496 -20.09 19.27 -13.58
C PRO A 496 -20.48 17.86 -13.16
N MET A 497 -19.90 17.36 -12.08
CA MET A 497 -20.08 15.96 -11.68
C MET A 497 -21.55 15.62 -11.45
N PHE A 498 -22.32 16.55 -10.88
CA PHE A 498 -23.77 16.40 -10.73
C PHE A 498 -24.46 16.12 -12.07
N ASP A 499 -24.17 16.92 -13.09
CA ASP A 499 -24.77 16.74 -14.42
C ASP A 499 -24.27 15.49 -15.12
N ARG A 500 -22.99 15.16 -14.95
CA ARG A 500 -22.39 13.93 -15.49
C ARG A 500 -23.08 12.68 -14.95
N VAL A 501 -23.49 12.69 -13.68
CA VAL A 501 -24.11 11.53 -13.02
C VAL A 501 -25.62 11.50 -13.24
N PHE A 502 -26.31 12.62 -13.03
CA PHE A 502 -27.77 12.64 -12.97
C PHE A 502 -28.46 13.10 -14.25
N ASN A 503 -27.77 13.87 -15.11
CA ASN A 503 -28.36 14.53 -16.27
C ASN A 503 -27.74 14.09 -17.62
N ASN A 504 -26.75 13.20 -17.61
CA ASN A 504 -26.08 12.72 -18.82
C ASN A 504 -26.00 11.17 -18.85
N PRO A 505 -26.54 10.50 -19.89
CA PRO A 505 -27.30 11.06 -21.02
C PRO A 505 -28.65 11.64 -20.59
N ALA A 506 -29.18 12.57 -21.38
CA ALA A 506 -30.51 13.14 -21.17
C ALA A 506 -31.60 12.08 -21.46
N LEU A 507 -32.01 11.35 -20.42
CA LEU A 507 -33.00 10.28 -20.52
C LEU A 507 -34.44 10.74 -20.30
N PHE A 508 -34.62 11.97 -19.81
CA PHE A 508 -35.92 12.55 -19.46
C PHE A 508 -36.11 13.89 -20.18
N ASP A 509 -37.37 14.32 -20.30
CA ASP A 509 -37.80 15.57 -20.93
C ASP A 509 -37.32 16.83 -20.19
N THR A 510 -37.00 16.72 -18.90
CA THR A 510 -36.32 17.79 -18.14
C THR A 510 -35.17 17.21 -17.33
N PRO A 511 -34.10 17.98 -17.07
CA PRO A 511 -33.04 17.57 -16.16
C PRO A 511 -33.55 17.46 -14.71
N LEU A 512 -32.84 16.71 -13.88
CA LEU A 512 -32.95 16.75 -12.43
C LEU A 512 -32.33 18.06 -11.93
N VAL A 513 -33.10 18.83 -11.16
CA VAL A 513 -32.69 20.13 -10.62
C VAL A 513 -32.68 20.06 -9.09
N LEU A 514 -31.62 20.60 -8.47
CA LEU A 514 -31.52 20.76 -7.03
C LEU A 514 -32.03 22.16 -6.65
N ASP A 515 -33.29 22.25 -6.24
CA ASP A 515 -33.98 23.48 -5.86
C ASP A 515 -34.30 23.56 -4.35
N GLY A 516 -33.97 22.51 -3.59
CA GLY A 516 -34.27 22.39 -2.16
C GLY A 516 -35.70 21.95 -1.85
N SER A 517 -36.52 21.61 -2.86
CA SER A 517 -37.86 21.05 -2.69
C SER A 517 -37.84 19.72 -1.94
N ILE A 518 -38.97 19.38 -1.30
CA ILE A 518 -39.14 18.10 -0.60
C ILE A 518 -39.54 17.04 -1.63
N LEU A 519 -38.85 15.90 -1.63
CA LEU A 519 -39.24 14.73 -2.41
C LEU A 519 -39.99 13.76 -1.50
N TYR A 520 -41.30 13.63 -1.69
CA TYR A 520 -42.10 12.64 -0.98
C TYR A 520 -41.93 11.27 -1.63
N LEU A 521 -41.40 10.32 -0.85
CA LEU A 521 -41.10 8.97 -1.33
C LEU A 521 -42.35 8.14 -1.62
N ASP A 522 -43.51 8.45 -1.03
CA ASP A 522 -44.71 7.61 -1.15
C ASP A 522 -45.87 8.33 -1.89
N GLN A 523 -45.63 9.52 -2.47
CA GLN A 523 -46.65 10.26 -3.22
C GLN A 523 -46.55 9.99 -4.73
N ASP A 524 -47.71 9.83 -5.37
CA ASP A 524 -47.82 9.48 -6.80
C ASP A 524 -48.08 10.68 -7.72
N SER A 525 -47.67 11.89 -7.30
CA SER A 525 -47.67 13.02 -8.22
C SER A 525 -46.68 12.76 -9.37
N SER A 526 -47.02 13.21 -10.58
CA SER A 526 -46.18 13.00 -11.77
C SER A 526 -44.74 13.51 -11.59
N GLU A 527 -44.58 14.60 -10.83
CA GLU A 527 -43.29 15.20 -10.48
C GLU A 527 -42.45 14.28 -9.58
N HIS A 528 -43.00 13.80 -8.46
CA HIS A 528 -42.26 12.90 -7.55
C HIS A 528 -41.96 11.55 -8.20
N VAL A 529 -42.87 11.01 -9.03
CA VAL A 529 -42.60 9.79 -9.82
C VAL A 529 -41.41 9.99 -10.76
N LYS A 530 -41.38 11.11 -11.49
CA LYS A 530 -40.30 11.43 -12.42
C LYS A 530 -38.96 11.62 -11.69
N THR A 531 -38.92 12.39 -10.61
CA THR A 531 -37.71 12.60 -9.81
C THR A 531 -37.17 11.29 -9.24
N ARG A 532 -38.05 10.42 -8.71
CA ARG A 532 -37.66 9.08 -8.24
C ARG A 532 -37.08 8.22 -9.37
N ALA A 533 -37.66 8.27 -10.56
CA ALA A 533 -37.15 7.56 -11.74
C ALA A 533 -35.79 8.10 -12.19
N GLN A 534 -35.59 9.42 -12.20
CA GLN A 534 -34.31 10.07 -12.51
C GLN A 534 -33.21 9.61 -11.54
N LEU A 535 -33.47 9.72 -10.23
CA LEU A 535 -32.52 9.30 -9.19
C LEU A 535 -32.20 7.81 -9.29
N SER A 536 -33.22 6.96 -9.43
CA SER A 536 -33.02 5.51 -9.51
C SER A 536 -32.20 5.13 -10.74
N ARG A 537 -32.46 5.78 -11.89
CA ARG A 537 -31.74 5.51 -13.14
C ARG A 537 -30.28 5.95 -13.08
N ALA A 538 -30.01 7.14 -12.54
CA ALA A 538 -28.68 7.71 -12.39
C ALA A 538 -27.80 6.92 -11.42
N LEU A 539 -28.40 6.42 -10.33
CA LEU A 539 -27.71 5.63 -9.31
C LEU A 539 -27.68 4.12 -9.63
N HIS A 540 -28.11 3.73 -10.83
CA HIS A 540 -28.19 2.33 -11.27
C HIS A 540 -28.96 1.42 -10.29
N LEU A 541 -29.99 1.95 -9.65
CA LEU A 541 -30.83 1.20 -8.73
C LEU A 541 -31.82 0.32 -9.51
N SER A 542 -32.27 -0.75 -8.85
CA SER A 542 -33.35 -1.59 -9.36
C SER A 542 -34.58 -0.75 -9.73
N SER A 543 -35.33 -1.15 -10.76
CA SER A 543 -36.59 -0.51 -11.14
C SER A 543 -37.67 -0.56 -10.05
N THR A 544 -37.48 -1.37 -9.01
CA THR A 544 -38.32 -1.37 -7.82
C THR A 544 -38.02 -0.15 -6.96
N HIS A 545 -39.08 0.59 -6.60
CA HIS A 545 -39.06 1.78 -5.75
C HIS A 545 -38.29 1.60 -4.42
N GLU A 546 -38.17 0.36 -3.95
CA GLU A 546 -37.62 0.02 -2.64
C GLU A 546 -36.13 0.38 -2.47
N GLY A 547 -35.32 0.26 -3.53
CA GLY A 547 -33.89 0.55 -3.45
C GLY A 547 -33.60 2.03 -3.17
N LEU A 548 -34.29 2.93 -3.89
CA LEU A 548 -34.18 4.38 -3.65
C LEU A 548 -34.78 4.75 -2.29
N ARG A 549 -35.93 4.16 -1.96
CA ARG A 549 -36.65 4.42 -0.71
C ARG A 549 -35.79 4.14 0.51
N GLN A 550 -35.10 3.00 0.55
CA GLN A 550 -34.22 2.63 1.67
C GLN A 550 -33.08 3.65 1.86
N LEU A 551 -32.39 4.00 0.78
CA LEU A 551 -31.29 4.97 0.86
C LEU A 551 -31.80 6.36 1.29
N ALA A 552 -32.92 6.82 0.73
CA ALA A 552 -33.49 8.12 1.08
C ALA A 552 -33.95 8.19 2.54
N ILE A 553 -34.47 7.09 3.10
CA ILE A 553 -34.78 6.98 4.53
C ILE A 553 -33.51 7.08 5.36
N ASP A 554 -32.46 6.32 5.04
CA ASP A 554 -31.18 6.37 5.76
C ASP A 554 -30.60 7.79 5.72
N VAL A 555 -30.67 8.49 4.58
CA VAL A 555 -30.25 9.89 4.45
C VAL A 555 -31.05 10.81 5.38
N ARG A 556 -32.38 10.74 5.31
CA ARG A 556 -33.27 11.58 6.14
C ARG A 556 -33.00 11.38 7.63
N GLU A 557 -32.74 10.15 8.05
CA GLU A 557 -32.59 9.79 9.46
C GLU A 557 -31.18 10.05 10.00
N LEU A 558 -30.13 9.97 9.16
CA LEU A 558 -28.74 9.88 9.63
C LEU A 558 -27.79 10.99 9.15
N ILE A 559 -28.11 11.79 8.11
CA ILE A 559 -27.17 12.78 7.53
C ILE A 559 -26.83 13.95 8.49
N GLY A 560 -27.62 14.14 9.54
CA GLY A 560 -27.41 15.16 10.55
C GLY A 560 -27.59 14.62 11.98
N ASN A 561 -27.77 15.53 12.92
CA ASN A 561 -28.00 15.18 14.33
C ASN A 561 -29.45 14.80 14.63
N ALA A 562 -30.38 15.13 13.74
CA ALA A 562 -31.80 14.83 13.89
C ALA A 562 -32.44 14.47 12.53
N PRO A 563 -33.49 13.65 12.52
CA PRO A 563 -34.23 13.32 11.30
C PRO A 563 -34.84 14.55 10.63
N THR A 564 -34.81 14.60 9.29
CA THR A 564 -35.33 15.73 8.49
C THR A 564 -36.00 15.28 7.20
N ASP A 565 -36.87 16.08 6.60
CA ASP A 565 -37.45 15.72 5.30
C ASP A 565 -36.36 15.54 4.22
N PHE A 566 -36.54 14.56 3.34
CA PHE A 566 -35.64 14.37 2.22
C PHE A 566 -35.85 15.48 1.18
N ARG A 567 -34.83 16.30 0.97
CA ARG A 567 -34.84 17.47 0.09
C ARG A 567 -33.86 17.32 -1.06
N LEU A 568 -34.21 17.87 -2.22
CA LEU A 568 -33.34 17.92 -3.41
C LEU A 568 -32.26 19.00 -3.23
N ASN A 569 -31.29 18.73 -2.37
CA ASN A 569 -30.12 19.57 -2.13
C ASN A 569 -28.82 18.76 -2.29
N LEU A 570 -27.70 19.47 -2.44
CA LEU A 570 -26.42 18.85 -2.73
C LEU A 570 -25.97 17.87 -1.65
N SER A 571 -26.22 18.16 -0.38
CA SER A 571 -25.84 17.30 0.75
C SER A 571 -26.52 15.93 0.69
N MET A 572 -27.86 15.92 0.57
CA MET A 572 -28.65 14.69 0.57
C MET A 572 -28.44 13.87 -0.71
N ILE A 573 -28.29 14.52 -1.86
CA ILE A 573 -27.99 13.83 -3.12
C ILE A 573 -26.57 13.26 -3.14
N SER A 574 -25.59 13.96 -2.56
CA SER A 574 -24.23 13.42 -2.40
C SER A 574 -24.22 12.18 -1.52
N SER A 575 -25.02 12.16 -0.45
CA SER A 575 -25.16 10.99 0.41
C SER A 575 -25.82 9.80 -0.28
N LEU A 576 -26.85 10.03 -1.12
CA LEU A 576 -27.41 8.97 -1.97
C LEU A 576 -26.37 8.42 -2.95
N TYR A 577 -25.66 9.31 -3.66
CA TYR A 577 -24.61 8.93 -4.59
C TYR A 577 -23.53 8.11 -3.91
N ARG A 578 -23.05 8.57 -2.76
CA ARG A 578 -22.03 7.87 -1.98
C ARG A 578 -22.43 6.44 -1.65
N GLN A 579 -23.62 6.24 -1.07
CA GLN A 579 -24.09 4.90 -0.70
C GLN A 579 -24.22 3.98 -1.92
N ALA A 580 -24.79 4.49 -3.02
CA ALA A 580 -24.92 3.71 -4.26
C ALA A 580 -23.57 3.41 -4.91
N ARG A 581 -22.66 4.39 -4.94
CA ARG A 581 -21.36 4.26 -5.58
C ARG A 581 -20.44 3.34 -4.78
N ILE A 582 -20.43 3.41 -3.44
CA ILE A 582 -19.72 2.45 -2.57
C ILE A 582 -20.23 1.02 -2.84
N ALA A 583 -21.54 0.81 -2.88
CA ALA A 583 -22.11 -0.52 -3.18
C ALA A 583 -21.63 -1.03 -4.56
N SER A 584 -21.72 -0.20 -5.60
CA SER A 584 -21.30 -0.56 -6.95
C SER A 584 -19.80 -0.83 -7.09
N MET A 585 -18.94 -0.10 -6.34
CA MET A 585 -17.50 -0.30 -6.33
C MET A 585 -17.14 -1.73 -5.88
N PHE A 586 -17.87 -2.26 -4.90
CA PHE A 586 -17.71 -3.61 -4.38
C PHE A 586 -18.54 -4.66 -5.15
N GLY A 587 -19.19 -4.31 -6.25
CA GLY A 587 -20.04 -5.25 -7.01
C GLY A 587 -21.32 -5.69 -6.27
N LEU A 588 -21.74 -4.93 -5.24
CA LEU A 588 -22.92 -5.23 -4.43
C LEU A 588 -24.13 -4.37 -4.85
N THR A 589 -25.34 -4.90 -4.63
CA THR A 589 -26.54 -4.05 -4.62
C THR A 589 -26.55 -3.14 -3.38
N THR A 590 -27.30 -2.04 -3.43
CA THR A 590 -27.40 -1.11 -2.29
C THR A 590 -27.97 -1.77 -1.03
N ALA A 591 -28.96 -2.65 -1.20
CA ALA A 591 -29.52 -3.44 -0.11
C ALA A 591 -28.48 -4.38 0.52
N GLN A 592 -27.68 -5.07 -0.30
CA GLN A 592 -26.60 -5.94 0.17
C GLN A 592 -25.49 -5.16 0.87
N CYS A 593 -25.05 -4.03 0.30
CA CYS A 593 -24.02 -3.20 0.92
C CYS A 593 -24.48 -2.64 2.27
N ARG A 594 -25.71 -2.11 2.34
CA ARG A 594 -26.31 -1.66 3.60
C ARG A 594 -26.40 -2.78 4.63
N ALA A 595 -26.87 -3.95 4.20
CA ALA A 595 -26.99 -5.13 5.02
C ALA A 595 -25.64 -5.62 5.57
N LEU A 596 -24.55 -5.45 4.80
CA LEU A 596 -23.19 -5.78 5.21
C LEU A 596 -22.60 -4.73 6.17
N ILE A 597 -22.84 -3.44 5.94
CA ILE A 597 -22.47 -2.36 6.86
C ILE A 597 -23.11 -2.62 8.24
N ASP A 598 -24.39 -3.01 8.25
CA ASP A 598 -25.11 -3.32 9.48
C ASP A 598 -24.49 -4.50 10.24
N LEU A 599 -24.05 -5.53 9.52
CA LEU A 599 -23.39 -6.70 10.11
C LEU A 599 -22.07 -6.33 10.79
N LEU A 600 -21.30 -5.40 10.21
CA LEU A 600 -19.96 -5.02 10.67
C LEU A 600 -20.00 -4.07 11.87
N GLY A 601 -20.86 -3.03 11.82
CA GLY A 601 -20.89 -2.01 12.87
C GLY A 601 -22.26 -1.40 13.10
N SER A 602 -23.33 -2.01 12.58
CA SER A 602 -24.72 -1.58 12.80
C SER A 602 -25.00 -0.12 12.39
N LEU A 603 -25.81 0.59 13.16
CA LEU A 603 -26.28 1.94 12.86
C LEU A 603 -25.16 2.99 12.88
N SER A 604 -24.13 2.83 13.72
CA SER A 604 -23.02 3.80 13.81
C SER A 604 -22.24 3.84 12.50
N PHE A 605 -21.90 2.68 11.93
CA PHE A 605 -21.21 2.62 10.64
C PHE A 605 -22.09 3.15 9.52
N ARG A 606 -23.38 2.79 9.52
CA ARG A 606 -24.31 3.34 8.53
C ARG A 606 -24.36 4.86 8.58
N LYS A 607 -24.40 5.45 9.78
CA LYS A 607 -24.36 6.91 9.95
C LYS A 607 -23.07 7.52 9.38
N LYS A 608 -21.91 6.93 9.63
CA LYS A 608 -20.62 7.40 9.09
C LYS A 608 -20.55 7.31 7.57
N VAL A 609 -21.11 6.26 6.96
CA VAL A 609 -21.23 6.16 5.50
C VAL A 609 -22.22 7.21 4.98
N VAL A 610 -23.38 7.42 5.62
CA VAL A 610 -24.36 8.43 5.20
C VAL A 610 -23.82 9.87 5.32
N SER A 611 -23.01 10.17 6.34
CA SER A 611 -22.45 11.52 6.51
C SER A 611 -21.16 11.74 5.71
N GLY A 612 -20.29 10.72 5.62
CA GLY A 612 -18.96 10.81 5.03
C GLY A 612 -17.94 11.47 5.97
N GLN A 613 -18.35 11.87 7.17
CA GLN A 613 -17.51 12.61 8.10
C GLN A 613 -16.33 11.77 8.58
N LEU A 614 -15.16 12.41 8.62
CA LEU A 614 -13.95 11.85 9.20
C LEU A 614 -13.93 12.12 10.71
N ASP A 615 -13.41 11.16 11.46
CA ASP A 615 -13.36 11.17 12.92
C ASP A 615 -12.04 10.55 13.36
N ASP A 616 -11.46 11.09 14.42
CA ASP A 616 -10.20 10.61 14.97
C ASP A 616 -10.42 9.67 16.18
N THR A 617 -11.66 9.53 16.66
CA THR A 617 -11.98 8.82 17.91
C THR A 617 -12.73 7.50 17.70
N GLU A 618 -13.58 7.43 16.69
CA GLU A 618 -14.36 6.25 16.30
C GLU A 618 -14.05 5.86 14.86
N PRO A 619 -14.29 4.59 14.45
CA PRO A 619 -14.17 4.21 13.04
C PRO A 619 -14.95 5.14 12.13
N ASP A 620 -14.26 5.74 11.18
CA ASP A 620 -14.84 6.67 10.21
C ASP A 620 -15.10 5.99 8.86
N VAL A 621 -15.52 6.76 7.86
CA VAL A 621 -15.82 6.21 6.54
C VAL A 621 -14.59 5.54 5.89
N LEU A 622 -13.35 5.98 6.16
CA LEU A 622 -12.15 5.36 5.61
C LEU A 622 -11.91 3.98 6.20
N ASP A 623 -12.10 3.83 7.51
CA ASP A 623 -12.00 2.53 8.17
C ASP A 623 -13.09 1.58 7.67
N ILE A 624 -14.33 2.06 7.53
CA ILE A 624 -15.46 1.26 7.04
C ILE A 624 -15.22 0.78 5.61
N LEU A 625 -14.64 1.62 4.73
CA LEU A 625 -14.27 1.21 3.37
C LEU A 625 -13.26 0.06 3.38
N MET A 626 -12.24 0.11 4.26
CA MET A 626 -11.27 -0.99 4.41
C MET A 626 -11.92 -2.27 4.94
N GLN A 627 -12.89 -2.14 5.86
CA GLN A 627 -13.63 -3.29 6.41
C GLN A 627 -14.59 -3.92 5.39
N LEU A 628 -15.23 -3.11 4.55
CA LEU A 628 -16.06 -3.60 3.44
C LEU A 628 -15.21 -4.33 2.40
N ASP A 629 -14.04 -3.80 2.05
CA ASP A 629 -13.09 -4.46 1.16
C ASP A 629 -12.67 -5.84 1.69
N TRP A 630 -12.38 -5.93 2.99
CA TRP A 630 -12.11 -7.21 3.65
C TRP A 630 -13.31 -8.16 3.60
N ALA A 631 -14.50 -7.68 3.94
CA ALA A 631 -15.70 -8.50 4.04
C ALA A 631 -16.11 -9.08 2.67
N VAL A 632 -16.04 -8.28 1.62
CA VAL A 632 -16.29 -8.72 0.23
C VAL A 632 -15.26 -9.76 -0.19
N THR A 633 -13.98 -9.52 0.09
CA THR A 633 -12.92 -10.49 -0.21
C THR A 633 -13.15 -11.83 0.53
N TRP A 634 -13.63 -11.79 1.79
CA TRP A 634 -13.96 -13.01 2.53
C TRP A 634 -15.19 -13.73 1.96
N LEU A 635 -16.24 -13.00 1.61
CA LEU A 635 -17.44 -13.56 0.98
C LEU A 635 -17.11 -14.25 -0.34
N GLU A 636 -16.30 -13.61 -1.19
CA GLU A 636 -15.79 -14.21 -2.44
C GLU A 636 -14.95 -15.46 -2.18
N ALA A 637 -14.03 -15.42 -1.21
CA ALA A 637 -13.17 -16.56 -0.89
C ALA A 637 -13.92 -17.75 -0.25
N SER A 638 -15.07 -17.51 0.38
CA SER A 638 -15.90 -18.54 1.01
C SER A 638 -17.10 -18.97 0.18
N ASP A 639 -17.25 -18.41 -1.04
CA ASP A 639 -18.40 -18.62 -1.93
C ASP A 639 -19.75 -18.39 -1.22
N ARG A 640 -19.83 -17.28 -0.48
CA ARG A 640 -21.04 -16.87 0.28
C ARG A 640 -21.56 -15.53 -0.21
N ASP A 641 -22.88 -15.38 -0.19
CA ASP A 641 -23.52 -14.09 -0.37
C ASP A 641 -23.90 -13.44 0.98
N VAL A 642 -24.24 -12.15 0.92
CA VAL A 642 -24.59 -11.36 2.12
C VAL A 642 -25.85 -11.90 2.81
N ALA A 643 -26.82 -12.41 2.05
CA ALA A 643 -28.08 -12.92 2.59
C ALA A 643 -27.86 -14.21 3.41
N THR A 644 -27.03 -15.11 2.90
CA THR A 644 -26.59 -16.33 3.59
C THR A 644 -25.85 -15.97 4.86
N LEU A 645 -24.88 -15.05 4.78
CA LEU A 645 -24.13 -14.61 5.96
C LEU A 645 -25.04 -14.04 7.06
N ARG A 646 -26.03 -13.20 6.70
CA ARG A 646 -26.99 -12.63 7.65
C ARG A 646 -27.90 -13.66 8.28
N ARG A 647 -28.40 -14.61 7.49
CA ARG A 647 -29.20 -15.74 8.01
C ARG A 647 -28.38 -16.53 9.03
N GLN A 648 -27.15 -16.87 8.69
CA GLN A 648 -26.24 -17.65 9.53
C GLN A 648 -25.85 -16.91 10.82
N ALA A 649 -25.55 -15.62 10.71
CA ALA A 649 -25.31 -14.76 11.86
C ALA A 649 -26.56 -14.49 12.72
N GLY A 650 -27.75 -14.91 12.25
CA GLY A 650 -29.00 -14.80 12.99
C GLY A 650 -29.68 -13.43 12.92
N TRP A 651 -29.30 -12.59 11.97
CA TRP A 651 -29.88 -11.26 11.75
C TRP A 651 -31.25 -11.34 11.10
N ASP A 652 -31.38 -12.20 10.09
CA ASP A 652 -32.63 -12.42 9.36
C ASP A 652 -33.15 -13.81 9.74
N MET A 653 -33.78 -13.92 10.92
CA MET A 653 -34.49 -15.15 11.28
C MET A 653 -35.82 -15.17 10.51
N THR A 654 -35.85 -15.82 9.35
CA THR A 654 -37.12 -16.24 8.76
C THR A 654 -37.78 -17.21 9.72
N GLU A 655 -39.01 -16.92 10.14
CA GLU A 655 -39.84 -17.93 10.81
C GLU A 655 -39.85 -19.18 9.94
N THR A 656 -39.51 -20.34 10.52
CA THR A 656 -39.63 -21.60 9.78
C THR A 656 -41.06 -21.71 9.31
N ILE A 657 -41.26 -21.71 7.99
CA ILE A 657 -42.60 -21.83 7.41
C ILE A 657 -43.14 -23.19 7.87
N VAL A 658 -44.13 -23.15 8.76
CA VAL A 658 -44.79 -24.37 9.26
C VAL A 658 -45.64 -24.92 8.12
N THR A 659 -45.05 -25.80 7.32
CA THR A 659 -45.78 -26.52 6.27
C THR A 659 -46.66 -27.59 6.90
N GLN A 660 -47.72 -27.98 6.21
CA GLN A 660 -48.58 -29.08 6.65
C GLN A 660 -47.78 -30.38 6.86
N GLU A 661 -46.74 -30.60 6.04
CA GLU A 661 -45.82 -31.73 6.17
C GLU A 661 -45.01 -31.66 7.46
N LEU A 662 -44.47 -30.49 7.82
CA LEU A 662 -43.74 -30.30 9.07
C LEU A 662 -44.66 -30.52 10.28
N THR A 663 -45.91 -30.05 10.22
CA THR A 663 -46.90 -30.27 11.30
C THR A 663 -47.15 -31.77 11.52
N VAL A 664 -47.37 -32.53 10.44
CA VAL A 664 -47.58 -33.98 10.52
C VAL A 664 -46.34 -34.68 11.09
N GLN A 665 -45.14 -34.29 10.67
CA GLN A 665 -43.89 -34.83 11.21
C GLN A 665 -43.73 -34.53 12.70
N LEU A 666 -44.05 -33.31 13.15
CA LEU A 666 -43.99 -32.93 14.55
C LEU A 666 -45.04 -33.66 15.41
N GLU A 667 -46.24 -33.89 14.89
CA GLU A 667 -47.28 -34.70 15.56
C GLU A 667 -46.82 -36.16 15.73
N GLN A 668 -46.25 -36.74 14.67
CA GLN A 668 -45.70 -38.09 14.72
C GLN A 668 -44.55 -38.17 15.74
N LEU A 669 -43.61 -37.23 15.67
CA LEU A 669 -42.49 -37.14 16.62
C LEU A 669 -42.98 -36.95 18.07
N THR A 670 -44.07 -36.21 18.28
CA THR A 670 -44.69 -36.04 19.61
C THR A 670 -45.20 -37.36 20.15
N ASN A 671 -45.84 -38.18 19.30
CA ASN A 671 -46.31 -39.51 19.70
C ASN A 671 -45.13 -40.45 20.01
N ASP A 672 -44.09 -40.43 19.18
CA ASP A 672 -42.89 -41.25 19.39
C ASP A 672 -42.12 -40.82 20.65
N ALA A 673 -42.06 -39.52 20.93
CA ALA A 673 -41.47 -38.98 22.16
C ALA A 673 -42.22 -39.44 23.42
N ARG A 674 -43.57 -39.50 23.39
CA ARG A 674 -44.38 -40.05 24.50
C ARG A 674 -44.11 -41.53 24.76
N LEU A 675 -43.67 -42.27 23.75
CA LEU A 675 -43.27 -43.68 23.87
C LEU A 675 -41.82 -43.84 24.34
N ALA A 676 -40.92 -42.93 23.97
CA ALA A 676 -39.50 -42.96 24.32
C ALA A 676 -39.16 -42.45 25.74
N VAL A 677 -40.11 -41.78 26.40
CA VAL A 677 -40.02 -41.40 27.81
C VAL A 677 -39.89 -42.64 28.71
N LEU A 678 -38.98 -42.60 29.67
CA LEU A 678 -38.83 -43.65 30.68
C LEU A 678 -40.04 -43.65 31.62
N LYS A 679 -40.59 -44.83 31.90
CA LYS A 679 -41.79 -44.99 32.75
C LYS A 679 -41.49 -45.77 34.02
N ARG A 680 -42.23 -45.47 35.08
CA ARG A 680 -42.13 -46.19 36.37
C ARG A 680 -42.43 -47.69 36.23
N ASP A 681 -43.39 -48.04 35.37
CA ASP A 681 -43.76 -49.44 35.12
C ASP A 681 -42.62 -50.22 34.47
N GLN A 682 -41.84 -49.58 33.59
CA GLN A 682 -40.66 -50.19 32.98
C GLN A 682 -39.54 -50.37 34.01
N LEU A 683 -39.35 -49.40 34.92
CA LEU A 683 -38.37 -49.53 36.00
C LEU A 683 -38.74 -50.65 36.98
N ALA A 684 -40.04 -50.84 37.27
CA ALA A 684 -40.53 -51.89 38.15
C ALA A 684 -40.27 -53.31 37.59
N SER A 685 -40.08 -53.45 36.28
CA SER A 685 -39.77 -54.73 35.62
C SER A 685 -38.30 -55.18 35.74
N LEU A 686 -37.43 -54.37 36.35
CA LEU A 686 -35.99 -54.67 36.49
C LEU A 686 -35.63 -55.54 37.71
N ASP A 687 -36.63 -56.02 38.46
CA ASP A 687 -36.48 -56.86 39.67
C ASP A 687 -35.47 -56.30 40.68
N LEU A 688 -35.54 -55.00 40.98
CA LEU A 688 -34.66 -54.31 41.91
C LEU A 688 -35.10 -54.50 43.37
N PRO A 689 -34.17 -54.54 44.35
CA PRO A 689 -34.53 -54.74 45.75
C PRO A 689 -35.35 -53.57 46.29
N SER A 690 -36.42 -53.87 47.04
CA SER A 690 -37.32 -52.84 47.61
C SER A 690 -36.78 -52.23 48.90
N LYS A 691 -35.77 -52.85 49.51
CA LYS A 691 -35.11 -52.40 50.75
C LYS A 691 -33.60 -52.59 50.68
N ASP A 692 -32.86 -51.76 51.42
CA ASP A 692 -31.41 -51.90 51.61
C ASP A 692 -31.09 -52.93 52.72
N ASP A 693 -29.80 -53.22 52.93
CA ASP A 693 -29.32 -54.16 53.96
C ASP A 693 -29.60 -53.67 55.40
N GLN A 694 -29.99 -52.40 55.55
CA GLN A 694 -30.41 -51.77 56.81
C GLN A 694 -31.95 -51.71 56.95
N ASN A 695 -32.70 -52.37 56.05
CA ASN A 695 -34.16 -52.44 56.02
C ASN A 695 -34.86 -51.08 55.74
N ASN A 696 -34.15 -50.09 55.22
CA ASN A 696 -34.71 -48.83 54.71
C ASN A 696 -35.37 -49.06 53.36
N THR A 697 -36.46 -48.35 53.06
CA THR A 697 -37.16 -48.48 51.77
C THR A 697 -36.40 -47.73 50.67
N ILE A 698 -36.12 -48.40 49.55
CA ILE A 698 -35.43 -47.79 48.40
C ILE A 698 -36.46 -47.33 47.37
N ASN A 699 -36.41 -46.04 46.99
CA ASN A 699 -37.18 -45.52 45.86
C ASN A 699 -36.27 -45.25 44.67
N TRP A 700 -36.14 -46.24 43.79
CA TRP A 700 -35.29 -46.18 42.60
C TRP A 700 -35.62 -45.02 41.66
N TRP A 701 -36.89 -44.64 41.53
CA TRP A 701 -37.27 -43.50 40.70
C TRP A 701 -36.72 -42.18 41.26
N VAL A 702 -36.77 -42.00 42.58
CA VAL A 702 -36.24 -40.80 43.26
C VAL A 702 -34.73 -40.71 43.15
N ILE A 703 -34.03 -41.85 43.13
CA ILE A 703 -32.58 -41.92 42.96
C ILE A 703 -32.15 -41.45 41.55
N LEU A 704 -32.97 -41.75 40.52
CA LEU A 704 -32.72 -41.32 39.14
C LEU A 704 -33.18 -39.88 38.87
N TYR A 705 -34.28 -39.45 39.50
CA TYR A 705 -34.90 -38.16 39.31
C TYR A 705 -33.95 -37.00 39.69
N TYR A 706 -34.02 -35.88 38.96
CA TYR A 706 -33.11 -34.72 39.00
C TYR A 706 -31.66 -34.96 38.55
N TYR A 707 -31.13 -36.17 38.71
CA TYR A 707 -29.73 -36.47 38.36
C TYR A 707 -29.58 -37.02 36.96
N LEU A 708 -30.39 -38.01 36.59
CA LEU A 708 -30.35 -38.70 35.31
C LEU A 708 -31.65 -38.60 34.52
N ILE A 709 -32.77 -38.29 35.18
CA ILE A 709 -34.09 -38.20 34.54
C ILE A 709 -34.84 -36.95 35.05
N ASP A 710 -35.56 -36.28 34.18
CA ASP A 710 -36.43 -35.14 34.51
C ASP A 710 -37.85 -35.55 34.97
N GLY A 711 -38.72 -34.56 35.18
CA GLY A 711 -40.10 -34.78 35.65
C GLY A 711 -41.03 -35.45 34.64
N LEU A 712 -40.67 -35.39 33.36
CA LEU A 712 -41.40 -36.05 32.27
C LEU A 712 -40.89 -37.46 32.02
N GLY A 713 -39.73 -37.86 32.56
CA GLY A 713 -39.10 -39.14 32.29
C GLY A 713 -38.08 -39.10 31.14
N LEU A 714 -37.65 -37.90 30.71
CA LEU A 714 -36.56 -37.72 29.74
C LEU A 714 -35.22 -37.77 30.44
N VAL A 715 -34.21 -38.35 29.77
CA VAL A 715 -32.86 -38.46 30.33
C VAL A 715 -32.19 -37.10 30.31
N THR A 716 -31.64 -36.68 31.44
CA THR A 716 -30.94 -35.41 31.55
C THR A 716 -29.68 -35.40 30.68
N THR A 717 -29.30 -34.21 30.25
CA THR A 717 -28.08 -33.94 29.50
C THR A 717 -26.84 -34.62 30.11
N GLN A 718 -26.09 -35.34 29.28
CA GLN A 718 -24.80 -35.93 29.65
C GLN A 718 -23.64 -35.00 29.24
N PRO A 719 -22.51 -35.00 29.98
CA PRO A 719 -21.38 -34.14 29.70
C PRO A 719 -20.69 -34.49 28.37
N LEU A 720 -20.31 -33.46 27.61
CA LEU A 720 -19.63 -33.64 26.32
C LEU A 720 -18.19 -34.16 26.46
N HIS A 721 -17.54 -34.13 27.61
CA HIS A 721 -16.13 -34.58 27.72
C HIS A 721 -15.98 -36.10 27.97
N GLU A 722 -17.07 -36.82 28.21
CA GLU A 722 -17.08 -38.25 28.51
C GLU A 722 -18.09 -39.01 27.63
N GLU A 723 -17.95 -40.32 27.56
CA GLU A 723 -18.97 -41.18 26.95
C GLU A 723 -20.22 -41.24 27.84
N PRO A 724 -21.45 -41.18 27.28
CA PRO A 724 -22.68 -41.20 28.08
C PRO A 724 -22.77 -42.41 29.02
N ALA A 725 -22.33 -43.59 28.56
CA ALA A 725 -22.31 -44.80 29.37
C ALA A 725 -21.39 -44.71 30.60
N VAL A 726 -20.33 -43.90 30.54
CA VAL A 726 -19.39 -43.68 31.64
C VAL A 726 -19.97 -42.65 32.61
N SER A 727 -20.46 -41.51 32.11
CA SER A 727 -21.07 -40.47 32.94
C SER A 727 -22.30 -40.98 33.70
N ILE A 728 -23.19 -41.72 33.02
CA ILE A 728 -24.38 -42.32 33.63
C ILE A 728 -23.96 -43.27 34.76
N ARG A 729 -22.98 -44.15 34.49
CA ARG A 729 -22.51 -45.13 35.47
C ARG A 729 -21.82 -44.47 36.66
N ARG A 730 -20.96 -43.47 36.44
CA ARG A 730 -20.33 -42.67 37.49
C ARG A 730 -21.37 -41.99 38.37
N THR A 731 -22.35 -41.32 37.75
CA THR A 731 -23.45 -40.65 38.47
C THR A 731 -24.28 -41.65 39.29
N LEU A 732 -24.54 -42.84 38.74
CA LEU A 732 -25.20 -43.91 39.48
C LEU A 732 -24.35 -44.40 40.65
N HIS A 733 -23.07 -44.66 40.43
CA HIS A 733 -22.15 -45.13 41.45
C HIS A 733 -22.07 -44.16 42.65
N GLU A 734 -21.94 -42.86 42.39
CA GLU A 734 -21.96 -41.80 43.41
C GLU A 734 -23.29 -41.75 44.21
N ARG A 735 -24.40 -42.12 43.58
CA ARG A 735 -25.74 -42.15 44.22
C ARG A 735 -26.04 -43.46 44.92
N LEU A 736 -25.47 -44.57 44.44
CA LEU A 736 -25.60 -45.89 45.05
C LEU A 736 -24.68 -46.04 46.25
N SER A 737 -23.55 -45.31 46.31
CA SER A 737 -22.63 -45.36 47.46
C SER A 737 -23.24 -44.87 48.78
N SER A 738 -24.36 -44.14 48.73
CA SER A 738 -25.12 -43.73 49.92
C SER A 738 -26.18 -44.74 50.36
N ILE A 739 -26.33 -45.86 49.66
CA ILE A 739 -27.30 -46.92 49.93
C ILE A 739 -26.54 -48.17 50.40
N ALA A 740 -26.98 -48.76 51.51
CA ALA A 740 -26.33 -49.94 52.08
C ALA A 740 -26.71 -51.21 51.32
N ILE A 741 -26.01 -51.53 50.22
CA ILE A 741 -26.17 -52.78 49.46
C ILE A 741 -24.81 -53.48 49.36
N ALA A 742 -24.72 -54.72 49.82
CA ALA A 742 -23.50 -55.52 49.77
C ALA A 742 -23.18 -56.04 48.35
N GLU A 743 -21.89 -56.22 48.07
CA GLU A 743 -21.43 -56.92 46.86
C GLU A 743 -21.80 -58.42 46.93
N PRO A 744 -22.19 -59.06 45.80
CA PRO A 744 -22.12 -58.60 44.41
C PRO A 744 -23.41 -57.92 43.89
N LEU A 745 -24.46 -57.82 44.72
CA LEU A 745 -25.78 -57.32 44.30
C LEU A 745 -25.75 -55.83 43.94
N ALA A 746 -24.92 -55.04 44.62
CA ALA A 746 -24.73 -53.62 44.33
C ALA A 746 -24.27 -53.39 42.87
N SER A 747 -23.24 -54.12 42.43
CA SER A 747 -22.73 -54.06 41.06
C SER A 747 -23.77 -54.48 40.01
N GLU A 748 -24.61 -55.48 40.32
CA GLU A 748 -25.67 -55.93 39.42
C GLU A 748 -26.80 -54.89 39.27
N VAL A 749 -27.22 -54.28 40.38
CA VAL A 749 -28.22 -53.20 40.40
C VAL A 749 -27.71 -51.99 39.61
N GLU A 750 -26.45 -51.59 39.80
CA GLU A 750 -25.81 -50.51 39.04
C GLU A 750 -25.84 -50.80 37.53
N ALA A 751 -25.47 -52.01 37.11
CA ALA A 751 -25.47 -52.40 35.71
C ALA A 751 -26.88 -52.39 35.07
N ARG A 752 -27.90 -52.88 35.79
CA ARG A 752 -29.29 -52.87 35.32
C ARG A 752 -29.84 -51.45 35.18
N LEU A 753 -29.60 -50.59 36.17
CA LEU A 753 -30.01 -49.18 36.13
C LEU A 753 -29.27 -48.41 35.03
N ALA A 754 -27.96 -48.62 34.88
CA ALA A 754 -27.16 -47.99 33.83
C ALA A 754 -27.67 -48.38 32.44
N THR A 755 -28.00 -49.65 32.22
CA THR A 755 -28.57 -50.14 30.95
C THR A 755 -29.94 -49.53 30.67
N PHE A 756 -30.80 -49.43 31.70
CA PHE A 756 -32.12 -48.82 31.59
C PHE A 756 -32.04 -47.35 31.15
N VAL A 757 -31.23 -46.54 31.86
CA VAL A 757 -31.05 -45.11 31.53
C VAL A 757 -30.37 -44.94 30.18
N LEU A 758 -29.34 -45.74 29.86
CA LEU A 758 -28.62 -45.64 28.59
C LEU A 758 -29.50 -45.99 27.38
N ASN A 759 -30.40 -46.97 27.52
CA ASN A 759 -31.37 -47.29 26.46
C ASN A 759 -32.38 -46.16 26.27
N GLY A 760 -32.87 -45.55 27.37
CA GLY A 760 -33.71 -44.34 27.30
C GLY A 760 -33.02 -43.19 26.59
N TYR A 761 -31.76 -42.92 26.95
CA TYR A 761 -30.91 -41.90 26.32
C TYR A 761 -30.79 -42.11 24.81
N ARG A 762 -30.41 -43.32 24.37
CA ARG A 762 -30.24 -43.64 22.95
C ARG A 762 -31.54 -43.52 22.15
N ASN A 763 -32.66 -43.99 22.71
CA ASN A 763 -33.95 -43.90 22.05
C ASN A 763 -34.40 -42.45 21.87
N GLN A 764 -34.22 -41.61 22.90
CA GLN A 764 -34.58 -40.19 22.85
C GLN A 764 -33.70 -39.41 21.86
N HIS A 765 -32.39 -39.67 21.84
CA HIS A 765 -31.47 -39.05 20.89
C HIS A 765 -31.79 -39.41 19.44
N ARG A 766 -32.08 -40.68 19.17
CA ARG A 766 -32.42 -41.17 17.84
C ARG A 766 -33.60 -40.44 17.21
N LEU A 767 -34.61 -40.07 17.99
CA LEU A 767 -35.77 -39.30 17.51
C LEU A 767 -35.35 -37.93 16.94
N VAL A 768 -34.46 -37.23 17.65
CA VAL A 768 -33.99 -35.91 17.22
C VAL A 768 -32.98 -36.02 16.08
N GLU A 769 -32.15 -37.06 16.09
CA GLU A 769 -31.23 -37.38 14.99
C GLU A 769 -31.98 -37.64 13.69
N GLU A 770 -33.02 -38.48 13.71
CA GLU A 770 -33.86 -38.77 12.54
C GLU A 770 -34.57 -37.51 12.03
N LEU A 771 -35.06 -36.64 12.93
CA LEU A 771 -35.65 -35.36 12.54
C LEU A 771 -34.63 -34.45 11.82
N LEU A 772 -33.46 -34.22 12.42
CA LEU A 772 -32.46 -33.31 11.86
C LEU A 772 -31.84 -33.86 10.57
N LEU A 773 -31.66 -35.17 10.48
CA LEU A 773 -31.24 -35.83 9.24
C LEU A 773 -32.28 -35.62 8.14
N THR A 774 -33.57 -35.73 8.45
CA THR A 774 -34.65 -35.55 7.46
C THR A 774 -34.76 -34.09 7.01
N LEU A 775 -34.67 -33.14 7.94
CA LEU A 775 -34.88 -31.71 7.64
C LEU A 775 -33.65 -31.02 7.03
N THR A 776 -32.44 -31.42 7.45
CA THR A 776 -31.20 -30.73 7.07
C THR A 776 -30.18 -31.66 6.43
N GLY A 777 -30.33 -32.98 6.54
CA GLY A 777 -29.30 -33.93 6.10
C GLY A 777 -28.15 -34.08 7.11
N LEU A 778 -28.28 -33.57 8.34
CA LEU A 778 -27.22 -33.63 9.34
C LEU A 778 -26.97 -35.08 9.77
N PRO A 779 -25.73 -35.61 9.64
CA PRO A 779 -25.39 -36.94 10.11
C PRO A 779 -25.60 -37.11 11.62
N PRO A 780 -26.06 -38.30 12.09
CA PRO A 780 -26.37 -38.55 13.50
C PRO A 780 -25.23 -38.23 14.48
N ASP A 781 -23.98 -38.49 14.10
CA ASP A 781 -22.80 -38.23 14.94
C ASP A 781 -22.58 -36.73 15.23
N ARG A 782 -23.12 -35.84 14.38
CA ARG A 782 -23.02 -34.39 14.52
C ARG A 782 -24.22 -33.75 15.21
N CYS A 783 -25.34 -34.47 15.36
CA CYS A 783 -26.56 -33.94 15.94
C CYS A 783 -26.35 -33.41 17.36
N GLU A 784 -25.79 -34.22 18.26
CA GLU A 784 -25.60 -33.80 19.66
C GLU A 784 -24.68 -32.56 19.79
N PRO A 785 -23.48 -32.51 19.19
CA PRO A 785 -22.68 -31.28 19.18
C PRO A 785 -23.41 -30.04 18.63
N VAL A 786 -24.17 -30.18 17.54
CA VAL A 786 -24.91 -29.06 16.94
C VAL A 786 -26.04 -28.57 17.85
N ILE A 787 -26.80 -29.48 18.47
CA ILE A 787 -27.86 -29.12 19.43
C ILE A 787 -27.27 -28.36 20.62
N ARG A 788 -26.10 -28.79 21.11
CA ARG A 788 -25.37 -28.13 22.20
C ARG A 788 -24.87 -26.76 21.80
N TRP A 789 -24.37 -26.61 20.58
CA TRP A 789 -23.93 -25.33 20.04
C TRP A 789 -25.09 -24.33 19.95
N ALA A 790 -26.29 -24.80 19.60
CA ALA A 790 -27.54 -24.03 19.64
C ALA A 790 -28.07 -23.77 21.07
N ARG A 791 -27.29 -24.05 22.11
CA ARG A 791 -27.64 -23.89 23.54
C ARG A 791 -28.87 -24.69 23.99
N SER A 792 -29.19 -25.74 23.25
CA SER A 792 -30.27 -26.67 23.57
C SER A 792 -29.73 -28.04 23.94
N ASP A 793 -30.64 -28.97 24.17
CA ASP A 793 -30.37 -30.39 24.37
C ASP A 793 -31.57 -31.25 24.03
N VAL A 794 -31.36 -32.55 23.84
CA VAL A 794 -32.43 -33.48 23.45
C VAL A 794 -33.57 -33.45 24.47
N SER A 795 -33.28 -33.44 25.77
CA SER A 795 -34.32 -33.36 26.81
C SER A 795 -35.08 -32.03 26.75
N LYS A 796 -34.40 -30.88 26.61
CA LYS A 796 -35.07 -29.58 26.44
C LYS A 796 -35.94 -29.51 25.18
N PHE A 797 -35.44 -30.03 24.05
CA PHE A 797 -36.19 -30.04 22.80
C PHE A 797 -37.44 -30.94 22.91
N LEU A 798 -37.29 -32.16 23.44
CA LEU A 798 -38.42 -33.06 23.65
C LEU A 798 -39.39 -32.55 24.72
N THR A 799 -38.92 -31.83 25.74
CA THR A 799 -39.76 -31.14 26.71
C THR A 799 -40.61 -30.07 26.04
N ALA A 800 -39.99 -29.23 25.20
CA ALA A 800 -40.70 -28.22 24.41
C ALA A 800 -41.75 -28.88 23.50
N LEU A 801 -41.39 -30.02 22.87
CA LEU A 801 -42.27 -30.78 21.97
C LEU A 801 -43.49 -31.35 22.72
N LEU A 802 -43.27 -31.99 23.87
CA LEU A 802 -44.34 -32.58 24.67
C LEU A 802 -45.24 -31.52 25.33
N GLY A 803 -44.70 -30.33 25.60
CA GLY A 803 -45.40 -29.20 26.20
C GLY A 803 -46.02 -28.20 25.22
N ASP A 804 -45.83 -28.40 23.91
CA ASP A 804 -46.27 -27.52 22.81
C ASP A 804 -45.93 -26.02 23.02
N ASN A 805 -44.70 -25.75 23.50
CA ASN A 805 -44.25 -24.39 23.79
C ASN A 805 -42.84 -24.15 23.24
N GLY A 806 -42.69 -23.22 22.30
CA GLY A 806 -41.38 -22.80 21.78
C GLY A 806 -40.66 -23.80 20.86
N VAL A 807 -41.33 -24.87 20.39
CA VAL A 807 -40.75 -25.92 19.54
C VAL A 807 -40.25 -25.36 18.21
N ILE A 808 -41.07 -24.56 17.53
CA ILE A 808 -40.73 -24.00 16.21
C ILE A 808 -39.52 -23.06 16.30
N GLN A 809 -39.42 -22.25 17.35
CA GLN A 809 -38.28 -21.36 17.58
C GLN A 809 -36.99 -22.15 17.81
N THR A 810 -37.07 -23.19 18.65
CA THR A 810 -35.94 -24.09 18.91
C THR A 810 -35.54 -24.84 17.64
N LEU A 811 -36.50 -25.35 16.87
CA LEU A 811 -36.27 -26.04 15.60
C LEU A 811 -35.63 -25.12 14.56
N SER A 812 -36.11 -23.88 14.42
CA SER A 812 -35.54 -22.88 13.52
C SER A 812 -34.07 -22.63 13.83
N MET A 813 -33.73 -22.54 15.13
CA MET A 813 -32.35 -22.40 15.58
C MET A 813 -31.53 -23.64 15.25
N LEU A 814 -32.05 -24.84 15.51
CA LEU A 814 -31.36 -26.09 15.19
C LEU A 814 -31.10 -26.25 13.69
N ILE A 815 -32.06 -25.89 12.83
CA ILE A 815 -31.91 -25.91 11.37
C ILE A 815 -30.75 -24.99 10.97
N ARG A 816 -30.75 -23.73 11.44
CA ARG A 816 -29.68 -22.77 11.13
C ARG A 816 -28.29 -23.28 11.53
N TYR A 817 -28.15 -23.80 12.75
CA TYR A 817 -26.86 -24.31 13.23
C TYR A 817 -26.42 -25.58 12.47
N SER A 818 -27.38 -26.42 12.07
CA SER A 818 -27.12 -27.61 11.26
C SER A 818 -26.64 -27.25 9.85
N GLU A 819 -27.31 -26.29 9.19
CA GLU A 819 -26.90 -25.76 7.88
C GLU A 819 -25.48 -25.20 7.92
N VAL A 820 -25.14 -24.40 8.95
CA VAL A 820 -23.79 -23.86 9.11
C VAL A 820 -22.76 -24.97 9.31
N SER A 821 -23.05 -25.95 10.18
CA SER A 821 -22.15 -27.09 10.42
C SER A 821 -21.89 -27.91 9.15
N GLN A 822 -22.93 -28.10 8.32
CA GLN A 822 -22.80 -28.79 7.04
C GLN A 822 -22.03 -27.99 6.01
N GLN A 823 -22.32 -26.69 5.83
CA GLN A 823 -21.65 -25.86 4.83
C GLN A 823 -20.15 -25.72 5.12
N LEU A 824 -19.78 -25.58 6.40
CA LEU A 824 -18.39 -25.57 6.84
C LEU A 824 -17.74 -26.97 6.81
N GLY A 825 -18.55 -28.03 6.63
CA GLY A 825 -18.09 -29.40 6.69
C GLY A 825 -17.52 -29.80 8.05
N LEU A 826 -17.95 -29.16 9.16
CA LEU A 826 -17.38 -29.43 10.49
C LEU A 826 -17.59 -30.89 10.90
N SER A 827 -16.55 -31.53 11.43
CA SER A 827 -16.66 -32.87 12.01
C SER A 827 -17.28 -32.83 13.41
N ALA A 828 -17.92 -33.92 13.82
CA ALA A 828 -18.46 -34.05 15.17
C ALA A 828 -17.38 -33.82 16.23
N ARG A 829 -16.17 -34.30 15.97
CA ARG A 829 -15.03 -34.19 16.89
C ARG A 829 -14.53 -32.76 17.02
N ALA A 830 -14.32 -32.06 15.91
CA ALA A 830 -13.85 -30.67 15.94
C ALA A 830 -14.85 -29.76 16.67
N LEU A 831 -16.14 -29.86 16.31
CA LEU A 831 -17.19 -29.08 16.96
C LEU A 831 -17.30 -29.40 18.47
N ARG A 832 -17.22 -30.69 18.85
CA ARG A 832 -17.18 -31.12 20.26
C ARG A 832 -15.96 -30.55 20.99
N THR A 833 -14.79 -30.51 20.37
CA THR A 833 -13.57 -29.94 20.95
C THR A 833 -13.73 -28.44 21.26
N PHE A 834 -14.24 -27.65 20.30
CA PHE A 834 -14.44 -26.21 20.52
C PHE A 834 -15.61 -25.90 21.47
N LEU A 835 -16.63 -26.77 21.54
CA LEU A 835 -17.70 -26.64 22.54
C LEU A 835 -17.20 -26.90 23.97
N ILE A 836 -16.32 -27.87 24.16
CA ILE A 836 -15.71 -28.16 25.47
C ILE A 836 -14.71 -27.07 25.85
N ASN A 837 -13.93 -26.58 24.88
CA ASN A 837 -12.91 -25.55 25.08
C ASN A 837 -13.15 -24.32 24.17
N PRO A 838 -14.13 -23.47 24.47
CA PRO A 838 -14.43 -22.27 23.67
C PRO A 838 -13.23 -21.35 23.44
N SER A 839 -12.35 -21.24 24.44
CA SER A 839 -11.14 -20.42 24.39
C SER A 839 -10.16 -20.86 23.31
N TRP A 840 -10.22 -22.11 22.83
CA TRP A 840 -9.39 -22.61 21.73
C TRP A 840 -9.84 -22.08 20.37
N LEU A 841 -11.05 -21.53 20.26
CA LEU A 841 -11.45 -20.77 19.09
C LEU A 841 -11.04 -19.30 19.24
N TYR A 842 -11.43 -18.67 20.36
CA TYR A 842 -11.15 -17.27 20.66
C TYR A 842 -11.04 -17.02 22.17
N ALA A 843 -9.93 -16.42 22.64
CA ALA A 843 -9.64 -16.27 24.07
C ALA A 843 -10.66 -15.42 24.85
N GLY A 844 -11.34 -14.47 24.19
CA GLY A 844 -12.31 -13.57 24.82
C GLY A 844 -13.70 -14.16 25.08
N SER A 845 -13.94 -15.44 24.77
CA SER A 845 -15.21 -16.11 25.05
C SER A 845 -15.24 -16.62 26.50
N GLU A 846 -15.47 -15.74 27.48
CA GLU A 846 -15.75 -16.16 28.85
C GLU A 846 -17.09 -16.93 28.90
N GLY A 847 -17.00 -18.24 28.70
CA GLY A 847 -18.01 -19.22 29.11
C GLY A 847 -19.12 -19.58 28.13
N GLN A 848 -19.26 -18.95 26.96
CA GLN A 848 -20.33 -19.31 26.00
C GLN A 848 -19.88 -19.26 24.54
N PHE A 849 -19.74 -20.44 23.91
CA PHE A 849 -19.56 -20.59 22.47
C PHE A 849 -20.93 -20.68 21.78
N TYR A 850 -21.28 -19.68 20.99
CA TYR A 850 -22.51 -19.62 20.19
C TYR A 850 -22.20 -19.08 18.79
N LEU A 851 -23.12 -19.32 17.84
CA LEU A 851 -22.97 -18.85 16.48
C LEU A 851 -23.13 -17.32 16.41
N SER A 852 -22.03 -16.66 16.10
CA SER A 852 -21.84 -15.22 15.87
C SER A 852 -20.96 -15.02 14.62
N PRO A 853 -20.92 -13.80 14.03
CA PRO A 853 -20.02 -13.49 12.91
C PRO A 853 -18.55 -13.85 13.19
N ASN A 854 -18.07 -13.62 14.42
CA ASN A 854 -16.73 -14.01 14.87
C ASN A 854 -16.52 -15.53 14.78
N SER A 855 -17.37 -16.29 15.47
CA SER A 855 -17.25 -17.76 15.47
C SER A 855 -17.41 -18.36 14.08
N LEU A 856 -18.27 -17.78 13.24
CA LEU A 856 -18.48 -18.22 11.87
C LEU A 856 -17.21 -18.03 11.04
N TYR A 857 -16.60 -16.84 11.11
CA TYR A 857 -15.31 -16.56 10.47
C TYR A 857 -14.22 -17.53 10.95
N LEU A 858 -14.07 -17.73 12.26
CA LEU A 858 -12.99 -18.59 12.78
C LEU A 858 -13.19 -20.06 12.45
N LEU A 859 -14.43 -20.56 12.45
CA LEU A 859 -14.74 -21.93 12.02
C LEU A 859 -14.56 -22.11 10.51
N ASP A 860 -14.84 -21.08 9.72
CA ASP A 860 -14.52 -21.03 8.29
C ASP A 860 -13.01 -21.11 8.05
N ARG A 861 -12.21 -20.35 8.80
CA ARG A 861 -10.74 -20.43 8.75
C ARG A 861 -10.20 -21.78 9.19
N TYR A 862 -10.77 -22.36 10.24
CA TYR A 862 -10.42 -23.72 10.65
C TYR A 862 -10.72 -24.75 9.56
N SER A 863 -11.90 -24.66 8.93
CA SER A 863 -12.32 -25.57 7.86
C SER A 863 -11.39 -25.43 6.65
N ASN A 864 -11.07 -24.20 6.26
CA ASN A 864 -10.11 -23.93 5.21
C ASN A 864 -8.72 -24.51 5.54
N TRP A 865 -8.22 -24.33 6.77
CA TRP A 865 -6.94 -24.90 7.18
C TRP A 865 -6.94 -26.43 7.12
N ARG A 866 -8.00 -27.06 7.64
CA ARG A 866 -8.18 -28.53 7.56
C ARG A 866 -8.13 -29.02 6.11
N ASP A 867 -8.83 -28.34 5.21
CA ASP A 867 -8.98 -28.80 3.83
C ASP A 867 -7.70 -28.61 2.99
N HIS A 868 -6.82 -27.67 3.36
CA HIS A 868 -5.62 -27.33 2.58
C HIS A 868 -4.27 -27.75 3.22
N CYS A 869 -4.23 -28.08 4.51
CA CYS A 869 -2.96 -28.39 5.18
C CYS A 869 -2.33 -29.74 4.76
N GLY A 870 -3.12 -30.66 4.17
CA GLY A 870 -2.65 -31.99 3.77
C GLY A 870 -2.42 -32.98 4.92
N TYR A 871 -2.77 -32.62 6.16
CA TYR A 871 -2.70 -33.48 7.34
C TYR A 871 -4.10 -33.93 7.80
N PRO A 872 -4.21 -35.07 8.52
CA PRO A 872 -5.48 -35.47 9.10
C PRO A 872 -5.94 -34.46 10.15
N GLU A 873 -7.26 -34.23 10.25
CA GLU A 873 -7.87 -33.30 11.21
C GLU A 873 -7.46 -33.58 12.67
N GLU A 874 -7.11 -34.83 12.99
CA GLU A 874 -6.54 -35.23 14.28
C GLU A 874 -5.29 -34.46 14.65
N ALA A 875 -4.38 -34.25 13.70
CA ALA A 875 -3.13 -33.57 13.96
C ALA A 875 -3.36 -32.10 14.35
N LEU A 876 -4.39 -31.47 13.78
CA LEU A 876 -4.78 -30.09 14.04
C LEU A 876 -5.41 -29.94 15.43
N LEU A 877 -6.33 -30.84 15.78
CA LEU A 877 -6.95 -30.83 17.12
C LEU A 877 -5.94 -31.17 18.22
N GLU A 878 -5.00 -32.06 17.93
CA GLU A 878 -3.93 -32.44 18.85
C GLU A 878 -2.90 -31.31 19.04
N TYR A 879 -2.69 -30.45 18.03
CA TYR A 879 -1.94 -29.22 18.21
C TYR A 879 -2.60 -28.31 19.26
N PHE A 880 -3.92 -28.07 19.19
CA PHE A 880 -4.60 -27.23 20.17
C PHE A 880 -4.51 -27.80 21.59
N LYS A 881 -4.58 -29.12 21.76
CA LYS A 881 -4.34 -29.76 23.07
C LYS A 881 -2.94 -29.45 23.59
N GLN A 882 -1.91 -29.65 22.76
CA GLN A 882 -0.52 -29.38 23.15
C GLN A 882 -0.29 -27.90 23.46
N ALA A 883 -0.85 -27.00 22.64
CA ALA A 883 -0.70 -25.56 22.80
C ALA A 883 -1.41 -25.01 24.05
N ASN A 884 -2.39 -25.74 24.60
CA ASN A 884 -3.11 -25.39 25.82
C ASN A 884 -2.74 -26.28 27.03
N ASP A 885 -1.71 -27.13 26.90
CA ASP A 885 -1.21 -27.95 28.00
C ASP A 885 -0.51 -27.06 29.05
N PRO A 886 -0.76 -27.25 30.36
CA PRO A 886 -0.02 -26.57 31.42
C PRO A 886 1.51 -26.73 31.36
N GLN A 887 2.02 -27.82 30.78
CA GLN A 887 3.45 -28.13 30.61
C GLN A 887 3.97 -27.86 29.19
N ARG A 888 3.29 -27.00 28.42
CA ARG A 888 3.65 -26.68 27.03
C ARG A 888 5.05 -26.06 26.88
N ASP A 889 5.72 -26.42 25.78
CA ASP A 889 6.98 -25.82 25.34
C ASP A 889 6.79 -25.04 24.04
N ALA A 890 7.25 -23.78 24.02
CA ALA A 890 7.06 -22.88 22.89
C ALA A 890 7.77 -23.34 21.62
N THR A 891 8.96 -23.95 21.74
CA THR A 891 9.74 -24.40 20.58
C THR A 891 9.11 -25.63 19.94
N GLN A 892 8.60 -26.57 20.75
CA GLN A 892 7.88 -27.74 20.25
C GLN A 892 6.55 -27.36 19.61
N CYS A 893 5.78 -26.45 20.23
CA CYS A 893 4.53 -25.95 19.65
C CYS A 893 4.79 -25.25 18.32
N ALA A 894 5.81 -24.40 18.23
CA ALA A 894 6.17 -23.73 16.98
C ALA A 894 6.63 -24.72 15.90
N ALA A 895 7.42 -25.74 16.24
CA ALA A 895 7.85 -26.75 15.29
C ALA A 895 6.67 -27.58 14.73
N ARG A 896 5.69 -27.89 15.59
CA ARG A 896 4.48 -28.60 15.19
C ARG A 896 3.55 -27.72 14.36
N LEU A 897 3.36 -26.45 14.73
CA LEU A 897 2.54 -25.55 13.92
C LEU A 897 3.18 -25.32 12.55
N ALA A 898 4.50 -25.13 12.51
CA ALA A 898 5.28 -24.96 11.28
C ALA A 898 5.07 -26.15 10.32
N SER A 899 5.09 -27.39 10.81
CA SER A 899 4.83 -28.55 9.96
C SER A 899 3.41 -28.60 9.41
N LEU A 900 2.42 -28.12 10.17
CA LEU A 900 1.00 -28.08 9.78
C LEU A 900 0.63 -26.90 8.86
N THR A 901 1.41 -25.83 8.86
CA THR A 901 1.17 -24.65 8.01
C THR A 901 2.08 -24.57 6.79
N GLY A 902 3.10 -25.43 6.70
CA GLY A 902 4.10 -25.37 5.64
C GLY A 902 5.16 -24.28 5.86
N TRP A 903 5.20 -23.67 7.05
CA TRP A 903 6.15 -22.63 7.40
C TRP A 903 7.37 -23.19 8.15
N THR A 904 8.32 -22.35 8.56
CA THR A 904 9.48 -22.79 9.36
C THR A 904 9.31 -22.47 10.83
N SER A 905 9.85 -23.33 11.72
CA SER A 905 9.75 -23.12 13.16
C SER A 905 10.35 -21.80 13.63
N SER A 906 11.43 -21.33 12.99
CA SER A 906 12.07 -20.05 13.32
C SER A 906 11.19 -18.85 12.96
N GLU A 907 10.46 -18.95 11.85
CA GLU A 907 9.55 -17.90 11.40
C GLU A 907 8.29 -17.81 12.28
N VAL A 908 7.72 -18.96 12.66
CA VAL A 908 6.60 -19.02 13.62
C VAL A 908 7.00 -18.38 14.96
N LEU A 909 8.19 -18.72 15.49
CA LEU A 909 8.69 -18.11 16.73
C LEU A 909 8.92 -16.60 16.60
N ALA A 910 9.37 -16.13 15.43
CA ALA A 910 9.54 -14.70 15.17
C ALA A 910 8.19 -13.97 15.09
N ALA A 911 7.18 -14.56 14.45
CA ALA A 911 5.83 -14.02 14.35
C ALA A 911 5.14 -13.95 15.71
N ASN A 912 5.29 -14.99 16.54
CA ASN A 912 4.72 -15.06 17.89
C ASN A 912 5.21 -13.96 18.84
N ALA A 913 6.22 -13.16 18.48
CA ALA A 913 6.75 -12.08 19.30
C ALA A 913 5.69 -11.03 19.70
N LEU A 914 4.63 -10.83 18.89
CA LEU A 914 3.53 -9.91 19.19
C LEU A 914 2.36 -10.54 19.96
N LEU A 915 2.37 -11.86 20.21
CA LEU A 915 1.36 -12.49 21.06
C LEU A 915 1.52 -12.01 22.50
N THR A 916 0.41 -11.67 23.13
CA THR A 916 0.38 -11.07 24.48
C THR A 916 0.41 -12.10 25.61
N GLY A 917 0.17 -13.38 25.32
CA GLY A 917 0.30 -14.47 26.29
C GLY A 917 1.74 -14.61 26.80
N SER A 918 1.90 -14.94 28.08
CA SER A 918 3.21 -15.10 28.75
C SER A 918 4.17 -16.01 27.99
N ASP A 919 3.63 -17.02 27.33
CA ASP A 919 4.41 -18.09 26.68
C ASP A 919 4.57 -17.86 25.17
N ARG A 920 3.90 -16.83 24.60
CA ARG A 920 3.93 -16.49 23.16
C ARG A 920 3.68 -17.70 22.24
N ILE A 921 2.64 -18.46 22.54
CA ILE A 921 2.20 -19.61 21.76
C ILE A 921 0.82 -19.29 21.18
N ALA A 922 0.62 -19.58 19.90
CA ALA A 922 -0.69 -19.48 19.25
C ALA A 922 -1.61 -20.60 19.76
N SER A 923 -2.36 -20.36 20.82
CA SER A 923 -3.15 -21.39 21.51
C SER A 923 -4.60 -21.45 21.08
N ASN A 924 -5.03 -20.56 20.18
CA ASN A 924 -6.40 -20.52 19.66
C ASN A 924 -6.45 -20.30 18.14
N MET A 925 -7.58 -20.60 17.52
CA MET A 925 -7.77 -20.52 16.07
C MET A 925 -7.61 -19.09 15.55
N HIS A 926 -7.99 -18.07 16.33
CA HIS A 926 -7.77 -16.67 15.97
C HIS A 926 -6.30 -16.32 15.77
N GLU A 927 -5.42 -16.78 16.66
CA GLU A 927 -3.97 -16.59 16.54
C GLU A 927 -3.37 -17.45 15.41
N VAL A 928 -3.88 -18.66 15.20
CA VAL A 928 -3.46 -19.52 14.08
C VAL A 928 -3.83 -18.92 12.73
N ASP A 929 -5.04 -18.34 12.59
CA ASP A 929 -5.45 -17.59 11.39
C ASP A 929 -4.52 -16.42 11.12
N TRP A 930 -4.21 -15.63 12.15
CA TRP A 930 -3.27 -14.51 12.02
C TRP A 930 -1.90 -14.97 11.52
N LEU A 931 -1.34 -16.05 12.06
CA LEU A 931 -0.08 -16.62 11.58
C LEU A 931 -0.16 -17.12 10.14
N SER A 932 -1.29 -17.70 9.73
CA SER A 932 -1.52 -18.10 8.34
C SER A 932 -1.54 -16.89 7.39
N ARG A 933 -2.16 -15.78 7.80
CA ARG A 933 -2.15 -14.52 7.04
C ARG A 933 -0.76 -13.88 6.99
N MET A 934 0.00 -13.94 8.09
CA MET A 934 1.41 -13.53 8.09
C MET A 934 2.26 -14.38 7.13
N HIS A 935 2.10 -15.70 7.13
CA HIS A 935 2.79 -16.58 6.19
C HIS A 935 2.43 -16.23 4.73
N SER A 936 1.16 -16.01 4.44
CA SER A 936 0.71 -15.59 3.10
C SER A 936 1.33 -14.25 2.68
N ALA A 937 1.45 -13.28 3.59
CA ALA A 937 2.12 -12.01 3.33
C ALA A 937 3.63 -12.19 3.11
N SER A 938 4.27 -13.09 3.88
CA SER A 938 5.68 -13.47 3.69
C SER A 938 5.92 -14.07 2.32
N ASP A 939 5.05 -14.97 1.86
CA ASP A 939 5.18 -15.63 0.56
C ASP A 939 5.03 -14.64 -0.61
N VAL A 940 4.08 -13.70 -0.51
CA VAL A 940 3.86 -12.69 -1.56
C VAL A 940 5.01 -11.67 -1.60
N THR A 941 5.53 -11.27 -0.44
CA THR A 941 6.55 -10.21 -0.37
C THR A 941 7.98 -10.75 -0.52
N GLY A 942 8.23 -11.98 -0.08
CA GLY A 942 9.56 -12.57 0.12
C GLY A 942 10.21 -12.18 1.46
N LEU A 943 9.50 -11.47 2.33
CA LEU A 943 10.01 -11.03 3.64
C LEU A 943 9.79 -12.10 4.71
N SER A 944 10.79 -12.31 5.57
CA SER A 944 10.61 -13.07 6.83
C SER A 944 9.61 -12.38 7.76
N ALA A 945 9.03 -13.12 8.71
CA ALA A 945 8.13 -12.61 9.73
C ALA A 945 8.73 -11.42 10.49
N ARG A 946 10.01 -11.51 10.87
CA ARG A 946 10.69 -10.41 11.56
C ARG A 946 10.80 -9.15 10.70
N GLN A 947 11.06 -9.32 9.40
CA GLN A 947 11.14 -8.20 8.46
C GLN A 947 9.76 -7.59 8.19
N LEU A 948 8.71 -8.42 8.10
CA LEU A 948 7.33 -7.94 8.01
C LEU A 948 6.96 -7.09 9.23
N LEU A 949 7.20 -7.60 10.44
CA LEU A 949 6.94 -6.86 11.67
C LEU A 949 7.76 -5.56 11.73
N SER A 950 9.03 -5.60 11.31
CA SER A 950 9.85 -4.40 11.22
C SER A 950 9.32 -3.38 10.21
N ALA A 951 8.70 -3.82 9.11
CA ALA A 951 8.07 -2.96 8.12
C ALA A 951 6.75 -2.35 8.63
N THR A 952 5.94 -3.11 9.37
CA THR A 952 4.70 -2.60 9.99
C THR A 952 4.95 -1.63 11.14
N ASP A 953 6.14 -1.66 11.74
CA ASP A 953 6.55 -0.74 12.79
C ASP A 953 7.05 0.63 12.28
N LEU A 954 7.16 0.80 10.95
CA LEU A 954 7.62 2.07 10.38
C LEU A 954 6.58 3.17 10.57
N THR A 955 7.04 4.34 10.98
CA THR A 955 6.25 5.58 11.08
C THR A 955 7.05 6.76 10.54
N ALA A 956 6.42 7.93 10.41
CA ALA A 956 7.11 9.16 10.00
C ALA A 956 8.28 9.54 10.93
N THR A 957 8.23 9.12 12.19
CA THR A 957 9.24 9.43 13.21
C THR A 957 10.29 8.33 13.38
N SER A 958 10.17 7.22 12.64
CA SER A 958 11.18 6.14 12.63
C SER A 958 12.54 6.67 12.16
N THR A 959 13.61 6.12 12.73
CA THR A 959 14.98 6.54 12.43
C THR A 959 15.39 6.18 11.00
N ALA A 960 16.32 6.94 10.43
CA ALA A 960 16.87 6.65 9.10
C ALA A 960 17.50 5.24 9.00
N SER A 961 18.06 4.71 10.09
CA SER A 961 18.59 3.35 10.14
C SER A 961 17.51 2.27 10.10
N HIS A 962 16.34 2.51 10.69
CA HIS A 962 15.19 1.60 10.61
C HIS A 962 14.63 1.56 9.19
N TRP A 963 14.42 2.72 8.56
CA TRP A 963 14.04 2.81 7.14
C TRP A 963 15.04 2.10 6.21
N LYS A 964 16.35 2.29 6.46
CA LYS A 964 17.41 1.60 5.72
C LYS A 964 17.32 0.09 5.84
N SER A 965 17.19 -0.43 7.06
CA SER A 965 17.11 -1.87 7.34
C SER A 965 15.96 -2.52 6.58
N VAL A 966 14.78 -1.89 6.60
CA VAL A 966 13.59 -2.40 5.88
C VAL A 966 13.78 -2.27 4.36
N GLY A 967 14.32 -1.16 3.86
CA GLY A 967 14.60 -0.98 2.43
C GLY A 967 15.58 -2.01 1.87
N GLU A 968 16.66 -2.31 2.59
CA GLU A 968 17.62 -3.35 2.20
C GLU A 968 16.99 -4.74 2.22
N ALA A 969 16.16 -5.04 3.23
CA ALA A 969 15.43 -6.31 3.33
C ALA A 969 14.46 -6.52 2.15
N VAL A 970 13.68 -5.48 1.81
CA VAL A 970 12.73 -5.52 0.68
C VAL A 970 13.44 -5.71 -0.66
N ILE A 971 14.58 -5.05 -0.88
CA ILE A 971 15.34 -5.25 -2.11
C ILE A 971 15.99 -6.63 -2.16
N ALA A 972 16.49 -7.14 -1.03
CA ALA A 972 17.05 -8.49 -0.95
C ALA A 972 15.99 -9.57 -1.27
N ALA A 973 14.74 -9.38 -0.84
CA ALA A 973 13.62 -10.27 -1.14
C ALA A 973 13.19 -10.28 -2.63
N ASN A 974 13.64 -9.30 -3.42
CA ASN A 974 13.37 -9.21 -4.86
C ASN A 974 14.53 -9.70 -5.75
N ARG A 975 15.67 -10.05 -5.14
CA ARG A 975 16.82 -10.63 -5.84
C ARG A 975 16.72 -12.14 -5.84
#